data_AF-A0A229SRE1-F1
#
_entry.id   AF-A0A229SRE1-F1
#
_cell.length_a   1.000
_cell.length_b   1.000
_cell.length_c   1.000
_cell.angle_alpha   90.00
_cell.angle_beta   90.00
_cell.angle_gamma   90.00
#
_symmetry.space_group_name_H-M   'P 1'
#
loop_
_entity.id
_entity.type
_entity.pdbx_description
1 polymer ?
#
loop_
_entity_poly.entity_id
_entity_poly.type
_entity_poly.pdbx_seq_one_letter_code
_entity_poly.pdbx_strand_id
1 'polypeptide(L)'
;MRTRVWSQQFRYRLRLWLAAGVVLGVATALTVVTGSTTSLLAALALFATGFAGVVAQELVKGGTGHRFWSADRPPYPGLEAFAPEDAAVFFGRAVPTQDLVDRLNPVVREHSRRFVAVIGPSGSGKSSLVQGGVIPALRQRRTRWVISPAFQPGNRPVAALATALAELPPLLRAEDLEAALMADPAALGTRVHEMSGRHRHLIVIDQFEELTTMAGAEERDKFLTLVSEALTANPNLWVIATLRSEFLTDLLESRYAGLIQQPVTVGTLDADTLSEVIEGPAELAGVRFAPGLVSRMVADTGGGDSLPLLAYVLQRLYLRSRGRGVISAEDYERLGGVRGAIATQAETVLADLAGEVAEDKVLSLLRRFVTWEGREPTRRRVRAADLTDEERRIADAFVDARLLISRTSSGHVVLDVAHEALFRYWAPLRQEVESHAEALRRRTQLERWAGEWLRSGRLRAFLLRGERLHTAMRWVADSTEQAVGEVAEFLAASRGDDQVWRDRLADSLAAQATLTCELDPELAILIVLAAIEECAPRPLAFRALHRALWACRQRVLLRGHDDWVWGVAWSPDGRTLASASHDHTVRLWDPRDGTELRVLRGHTDRVATVAFSPDGTRLVSAAQDRTARVWDTASGAELLLLAGHEHRLEAAVFSPDGRLVATGARDGTVRLWSADDGTGRAVLTGHGDWVQDVAFAPDSASLASGSGDGTVGVWPLADPAPVYLRGHRDWVEAVDWSPDGKRLASGSRDTTVRVWHAARAEQRLVIRGHESVVEDLAWSPDGLRIASASRDTTIRLWDAGEGEETAVLRGHADWVEGVTWSPEGTRVASASRDGTIRIWDAAPSPERLGLRGHTGWVRAVAWSPDGRLVATGSRDGTARVWDATTGAELANLPHQGEVRGVSFAPDGRTLATASYDYVVRLWDTEAWAETRRFTGHEDGVRRAVFDPAGTRVASCGRDDTIRLWDAGTGDTLAVLTGHRAMVRGLAFSPDGTRLVSGSNDGTVRLWSAADGTEQAVLTGHSDAVTGVAWSPDGIRLVTGAKDRRLLVWDAASCRTEADLGEQEEVIRDLAWAPADGRVAVALDDGTARVWDTGAAVELAIHRGHRAWAEGVAWSPDGTAVVTASGDGTARVWPVQPDTAALLELAHSRVFRALTPEERDRMLLR
;
A
#
# COMPACT_ATOMS: atom_id res chain seq x y z
N MET A 1 37.95 -45.95 93.71
CA MET A 1 37.64 -47.25 93.06
C MET A 1 37.86 -47.08 91.56
N ARG A 2 39.09 -47.12 91.04
CA ARG A 2 39.71 -48.32 90.42
C ARG A 2 38.80 -49.54 90.24
N THR A 3 38.84 -50.04 88.99
CA THR A 3 38.69 -51.43 88.51
C THR A 3 37.32 -52.11 88.57
N ARG A 4 36.68 -52.25 87.39
CA ARG A 4 36.34 -53.54 86.72
C ARG A 4 35.22 -53.37 85.69
N VAL A 5 35.52 -52.85 84.50
CA VAL A 5 34.83 -53.24 83.25
C VAL A 5 35.88 -53.24 82.13
N TRP A 6 36.87 -54.12 82.26
CA TRP A 6 37.85 -54.48 81.24
C TRP A 6 37.69 -56.00 80.98
N SER A 7 36.65 -56.41 80.25
CA SER A 7 36.49 -57.84 79.93
C SER A 7 35.87 -58.20 78.57
N GLN A 8 35.37 -57.24 77.78
CA GLN A 8 34.88 -57.53 76.42
C GLN A 8 35.81 -57.07 75.30
N GLN A 9 36.45 -55.89 75.39
CA GLN A 9 37.40 -55.43 74.36
C GLN A 9 38.73 -56.23 74.31
N PHE A 10 39.13 -56.86 75.41
CA PHE A 10 40.36 -57.67 75.46
C PHE A 10 40.19 -59.05 74.80
N ARG A 11 38.99 -59.66 74.90
CA ARG A 11 38.68 -60.95 74.26
C ARG A 11 38.52 -60.83 72.73
N TYR A 12 38.13 -59.67 72.22
CA TYR A 12 38.01 -59.39 70.78
C TYR A 12 39.38 -59.14 70.12
N ARG A 13 40.28 -58.41 70.82
CA ARG A 13 41.65 -58.16 70.34
C ARG A 13 42.57 -59.39 70.38
N LEU A 14 42.33 -60.34 71.30
CA LEU A 14 43.08 -61.60 71.37
C LEU A 14 42.73 -62.58 70.23
N ARG A 15 41.48 -62.57 69.74
CA ARG A 15 41.06 -63.37 68.56
C ARG A 15 41.59 -62.80 67.24
N LEU A 16 41.73 -61.47 67.13
CA LEU A 16 42.36 -60.83 65.97
C LEU A 16 43.88 -61.10 65.90
N TRP A 17 44.57 -61.14 67.05
CA TRP A 17 46.01 -61.44 67.08
C TRP A 17 46.33 -62.91 66.78
N LEU A 18 45.48 -63.86 67.22
CA LEU A 18 45.62 -65.28 66.87
C LEU A 18 45.35 -65.56 65.38
N ALA A 19 44.43 -64.82 64.74
CA ALA A 19 44.17 -64.93 63.30
C ALA A 19 45.31 -64.31 62.45
N ALA A 20 45.94 -63.24 62.92
CA ALA A 20 47.10 -62.62 62.26
C ALA A 20 48.36 -63.52 62.31
N GLY A 21 48.56 -64.30 63.38
CA GLY A 21 49.68 -65.23 63.51
C GLY A 21 49.61 -66.44 62.55
N VAL A 22 48.40 -66.96 62.26
CA VAL A 22 48.22 -68.11 61.36
C VAL A 22 48.45 -67.73 59.89
N VAL A 23 48.03 -66.53 59.48
CA VAL A 23 48.20 -66.01 58.11
C VAL A 23 49.68 -65.69 57.81
N LEU A 24 50.42 -65.18 58.80
CA LEU A 24 51.86 -64.94 58.66
C LEU A 24 52.66 -66.26 58.58
N GLY A 25 52.24 -67.29 59.31
CA GLY A 25 52.85 -68.63 59.26
C GLY A 25 52.69 -69.34 57.91
N VAL A 26 51.50 -69.25 57.30
CA VAL A 26 51.22 -69.86 55.98
C VAL A 26 51.95 -69.11 54.84
N ALA A 27 52.03 -67.78 54.93
CA ALA A 27 52.76 -66.97 53.95
C ALA A 27 54.28 -67.26 53.98
N THR A 28 54.86 -67.50 55.16
CA THR A 28 56.28 -67.82 55.31
C THR A 28 56.60 -69.23 54.78
N ALA A 29 55.69 -70.20 54.96
CA ALA A 29 55.82 -71.56 54.44
C ALA A 29 55.70 -71.64 52.90
N LEU A 30 54.84 -70.83 52.25
CA LEU A 30 54.73 -70.81 50.79
C LEU A 30 55.96 -70.21 50.08
N THR A 31 56.64 -69.24 50.71
CA THR A 31 57.90 -68.66 50.18
C THR A 31 59.07 -69.63 50.17
N VAL A 32 59.10 -70.63 51.08
CA VAL A 32 60.17 -71.65 51.13
C VAL A 32 59.98 -72.74 50.07
N VAL A 33 58.75 -72.95 49.58
CA VAL A 33 58.41 -74.03 48.63
C VAL A 33 58.40 -73.59 47.16
N THR A 34 58.19 -72.30 46.86
CA THR A 34 57.92 -71.84 45.48
C THR A 34 58.91 -70.82 44.90
N GLY A 35 59.91 -70.36 45.66
CA GLY A 35 61.06 -69.62 45.13
C GLY A 35 60.76 -68.32 44.37
N SER A 36 59.60 -67.70 44.59
CA SER A 36 59.14 -66.50 43.87
C SER A 36 58.60 -65.45 44.85
N THR A 37 59.18 -64.24 44.82
CA THR A 37 58.87 -63.09 45.70
C THR A 37 57.62 -62.29 45.29
N THR A 38 56.99 -62.61 44.15
CA THR A 38 55.81 -61.90 43.64
C THR A 38 54.52 -62.25 44.39
N SER A 39 54.46 -63.40 45.07
CA SER A 39 53.27 -63.88 45.79
C SER A 39 53.01 -63.14 47.10
N LEU A 40 54.04 -62.53 47.71
CA LEU A 40 53.95 -61.89 49.04
C LEU A 40 53.36 -60.46 48.96
N LEU A 41 53.62 -59.75 47.86
CA LEU A 41 53.11 -58.40 47.61
C LEU A 41 51.62 -58.40 47.25
N ALA A 42 51.14 -59.41 46.51
CA ALA A 42 49.73 -59.53 46.14
C ALA A 42 48.83 -59.84 47.35
N ALA A 43 49.30 -60.66 48.30
CA ALA A 43 48.55 -61.01 49.51
C ALA A 43 48.46 -59.84 50.51
N LEU A 44 49.51 -59.02 50.62
CA LEU A 44 49.52 -57.79 51.43
C LEU A 44 48.62 -56.69 50.85
N ALA A 45 48.54 -56.57 49.51
CA ALA A 45 47.68 -55.61 48.84
C ALA A 45 46.18 -55.90 49.03
N LEU A 46 45.76 -57.17 48.90
CA LEU A 46 44.36 -57.59 49.10
C LEU A 46 43.86 -57.36 50.54
N PHE A 47 44.73 -57.52 51.54
CA PHE A 47 44.39 -57.29 52.95
C PHE A 47 44.27 -55.80 53.30
N ALA A 48 45.07 -54.93 52.67
CA ALA A 48 45.00 -53.48 52.86
C ALA A 48 43.73 -52.86 52.24
N THR A 49 43.26 -53.36 51.09
CA THR A 49 42.02 -52.89 50.46
C THR A 49 40.75 -53.36 51.17
N GLY A 50 40.75 -54.57 51.76
CA GLY A 50 39.59 -55.08 52.51
C GLY A 50 39.39 -54.41 53.88
N PHE A 51 40.47 -54.02 54.55
CA PHE A 51 40.41 -53.38 55.87
C PHE A 51 40.06 -51.88 55.79
N ALA A 52 40.39 -51.20 54.68
CA ALA A 52 39.99 -49.81 54.43
C ALA A 52 38.49 -49.66 54.11
N GLY A 53 37.88 -50.65 53.44
CA GLY A 53 36.45 -50.61 53.08
C GLY A 53 35.49 -50.78 54.26
N VAL A 54 35.84 -51.60 55.25
CA VAL A 54 34.98 -51.87 56.43
C VAL A 54 35.13 -50.80 57.52
N VAL A 55 36.26 -50.09 57.56
CA VAL A 55 36.47 -48.93 58.45
C VAL A 55 35.88 -47.64 57.84
N ALA A 56 35.79 -47.52 56.52
CA ALA A 56 35.18 -46.36 55.85
C ALA A 56 33.63 -46.33 55.91
N GLN A 57 32.96 -47.48 56.03
CA GLN A 57 31.49 -47.53 56.12
C GLN A 57 30.92 -47.20 57.51
N GLU A 58 31.71 -47.31 58.58
CA GLU A 58 31.30 -46.88 59.93
C GLU A 58 31.74 -45.44 60.28
N LEU A 59 32.73 -44.87 59.57
CA LEU A 59 33.17 -43.48 59.77
C LEU A 59 32.28 -42.42 59.10
N VAL A 60 31.33 -42.82 58.24
CA VAL A 60 30.32 -41.91 57.63
C VAL A 60 29.07 -41.75 58.51
N LYS A 61 28.91 -42.52 59.59
CA LYS A 61 27.85 -42.31 60.60
C LYS A 61 28.32 -41.55 61.85
N GLY A 62 29.56 -41.05 61.87
CA GLY A 62 30.17 -40.36 63.00
C GLY A 62 30.55 -38.91 62.71
N GLY A 63 29.58 -38.08 62.33
CA GLY A 63 29.78 -36.66 62.03
C GLY A 63 28.66 -35.73 62.48
N THR A 64 27.84 -36.13 63.47
CA THR A 64 26.82 -35.26 64.07
C THR A 64 27.45 -34.39 65.15
N GLY A 65 28.01 -33.25 64.76
CA GLY A 65 28.08 -32.12 65.68
C GLY A 65 26.66 -31.61 65.88
N HIS A 66 26.05 -31.87 67.04
CA HIS A 66 24.73 -31.35 67.41
C HIS A 66 24.67 -29.83 67.18
N ARG A 67 23.98 -29.40 66.11
CA ARG A 67 23.64 -28.00 65.87
C ARG A 67 22.26 -27.75 66.45
N PHE A 68 22.19 -26.95 67.51
CA PHE A 68 20.92 -26.46 68.04
C PHE A 68 20.26 -25.55 66.99
N TRP A 69 19.06 -25.90 66.51
CA TRP A 69 18.20 -24.99 65.74
C TRP A 69 17.26 -24.27 66.72
N SER A 70 17.10 -22.96 66.57
CA SER A 70 16.17 -22.21 67.42
C SER A 70 14.73 -22.52 67.02
N ALA A 71 13.88 -22.86 67.99
CA ALA A 71 12.44 -23.06 67.78
C ALA A 71 11.69 -21.77 67.34
N ASP A 72 12.37 -20.61 67.36
CA ASP A 72 11.80 -19.34 66.93
C ASP A 72 11.95 -19.06 65.43
N ARG A 73 12.69 -19.91 64.69
CA ARG A 73 12.91 -19.76 63.26
C ARG A 73 12.32 -20.94 62.49
N PRO A 74 11.51 -20.71 61.42
CA PRO A 74 10.95 -21.79 60.63
C PRO A 74 12.07 -22.61 59.95
N PRO A 75 12.02 -23.95 60.00
CA PRO A 75 13.04 -24.80 59.40
C PRO A 75 12.93 -24.90 57.87
N TYR A 76 11.86 -24.37 57.27
CA TYR A 76 11.65 -24.30 55.83
C TYR A 76 11.64 -22.83 55.36
N PRO A 77 12.35 -22.49 54.27
CA PRO A 77 12.49 -21.09 53.80
C PRO A 77 11.27 -20.59 52.99
N GLY A 78 10.35 -21.48 52.60
CA GLY A 78 9.18 -21.10 51.81
C GLY A 78 9.52 -21.01 50.31
N LEU A 79 9.12 -19.92 49.66
CA LEU A 79 9.42 -19.66 48.24
C LEU A 79 10.85 -19.13 48.01
N GLU A 80 11.60 -18.85 49.09
CA GLU A 80 12.99 -18.42 49.05
C GLU A 80 13.96 -19.62 49.00
N ALA A 81 15.17 -19.41 48.51
CA ALA A 81 16.23 -20.42 48.55
C ALA A 81 16.78 -20.57 49.98
N PHE A 82 17.32 -21.75 50.31
CA PHE A 82 18.03 -21.96 51.58
C PHE A 82 19.30 -21.10 51.62
N ALA A 83 19.44 -20.28 52.66
CA ALA A 83 20.62 -19.45 52.87
C ALA A 83 21.76 -20.27 53.52
N PRO A 84 23.03 -19.80 53.48
CA PRO A 84 24.15 -20.49 54.13
C PRO A 84 23.95 -20.74 55.63
N GLU A 85 23.14 -19.92 56.30
CA GLU A 85 22.80 -20.03 57.72
C GLU A 85 21.80 -21.17 57.99
N ASP A 86 21.11 -21.66 56.94
CA ASP A 86 20.12 -22.74 57.00
C ASP A 86 20.74 -24.12 56.83
N ALA A 87 22.07 -24.21 56.75
CA ALA A 87 22.79 -25.45 56.51
C ALA A 87 22.46 -26.59 57.48
N ALA A 88 22.01 -26.26 58.71
CA ALA A 88 21.61 -27.26 59.69
C ALA A 88 20.28 -27.95 59.36
N VAL A 89 19.41 -27.31 58.58
CA VAL A 89 18.09 -27.79 58.19
C VAL A 89 18.01 -28.13 56.69
N PHE A 90 19.15 -28.25 56.01
CA PHE A 90 19.24 -28.62 54.59
C PHE A 90 19.51 -30.13 54.41
N PHE A 91 18.48 -30.89 54.06
CA PHE A 91 18.50 -32.37 53.95
C PHE A 91 18.34 -32.87 52.51
N GLY A 92 18.54 -34.17 52.28
CA GLY A 92 18.24 -34.86 51.02
C GLY A 92 19.14 -34.53 49.81
N ARG A 93 20.14 -33.66 49.97
CA ARG A 93 21.07 -33.28 48.90
C ARG A 93 22.54 -33.49 49.27
N ALA A 94 22.82 -34.40 50.21
CA ALA A 94 24.19 -34.68 50.68
C ALA A 94 25.12 -35.18 49.55
N VAL A 95 24.66 -36.13 48.72
CA VAL A 95 25.47 -36.68 47.62
C VAL A 95 25.77 -35.64 46.54
N PRO A 96 24.79 -34.90 45.99
CA PRO A 96 25.07 -33.81 45.03
C PRO A 96 25.93 -32.68 45.62
N THR A 97 25.75 -32.36 46.91
CA THR A 97 26.59 -31.36 47.60
C THR A 97 28.03 -31.81 47.64
N GLN A 98 28.27 -33.07 48.00
CA GLN A 98 29.62 -33.64 48.08
C GLN A 98 30.27 -33.75 46.68
N ASP A 99 29.52 -34.15 45.64
CA ASP A 99 30.03 -34.18 44.25
C ASP A 99 30.47 -32.78 43.78
N LEU A 100 29.65 -31.75 44.03
CA LEU A 100 30.03 -30.36 43.71
C LEU A 100 31.26 -29.91 44.49
N VAL A 101 31.34 -30.21 45.80
CA VAL A 101 32.50 -29.85 46.62
C VAL A 101 33.77 -30.59 46.17
N ASP A 102 33.66 -31.84 45.71
CA ASP A 102 34.79 -32.62 45.22
C ASP A 102 35.26 -32.17 43.84
N ARG A 103 34.35 -31.68 42.97
CA ARG A 103 34.71 -31.00 41.71
C ARG A 103 35.47 -29.69 41.94
N LEU A 104 35.26 -29.05 43.09
CA LEU A 104 36.03 -27.87 43.52
C LEU A 104 37.40 -28.23 44.17
N ASN A 105 37.87 -29.48 43.98
CA ASN A 105 39.11 -30.03 44.54
C ASN A 105 40.09 -30.54 43.44
N PRO A 106 41.42 -30.51 43.64
CA PRO A 106 42.39 -30.41 42.55
C PRO A 106 42.86 -31.76 42.03
N VAL A 107 42.55 -32.05 40.76
CA VAL A 107 43.48 -32.82 39.90
C VAL A 107 43.77 -32.08 38.59
N VAL A 108 42.97 -31.09 38.18
CA VAL A 108 43.05 -30.48 36.84
C VAL A 108 43.22 -28.96 36.91
N ARG A 109 44.14 -28.42 36.11
CA ARG A 109 44.51 -26.97 36.06
C ARG A 109 43.93 -26.22 34.86
N GLU A 110 43.03 -26.83 34.07
CA GLU A 110 42.40 -26.18 32.91
C GLU A 110 41.39 -25.10 33.34
N HIS A 111 41.45 -23.94 32.68
CA HIS A 111 40.58 -22.77 32.96
C HIS A 111 39.09 -23.08 32.69
N SER A 112 38.77 -23.91 31.69
CA SER A 112 37.39 -24.34 31.35
C SER A 112 36.74 -25.26 32.38
N ARG A 113 37.51 -25.85 33.30
CA ARG A 113 36.98 -26.71 34.38
C ARG A 113 36.77 -25.99 35.72
N ARG A 114 37.08 -24.68 35.78
CA ARG A 114 36.92 -23.84 36.99
C ARG A 114 35.66 -22.97 36.97
N PHE A 115 34.91 -23.03 35.88
CA PHE A 115 33.54 -22.56 35.77
C PHE A 115 32.61 -23.77 35.86
N VAL A 116 31.82 -23.86 36.93
CA VAL A 116 30.92 -24.98 37.19
C VAL A 116 29.47 -24.50 37.02
N ALA A 117 28.85 -24.89 35.92
CA ALA A 117 27.43 -24.61 35.67
C ALA A 117 26.56 -25.70 36.32
N VAL A 118 25.67 -25.31 37.24
CA VAL A 118 24.68 -26.17 37.89
C VAL A 118 23.35 -26.01 37.17
N ILE A 119 22.95 -27.03 36.41
CA ILE A 119 21.83 -26.97 35.47
C ILE A 119 20.65 -27.78 35.97
N GLY A 120 19.41 -27.32 35.73
CA GLY A 120 18.22 -28.10 36.00
C GLY A 120 16.93 -27.30 35.82
N PRO A 121 15.76 -27.96 35.84
CA PRO A 121 14.47 -27.31 35.66
C PRO A 121 14.20 -26.21 36.68
N SER A 122 13.27 -25.30 36.38
CA SER A 122 12.81 -24.31 37.37
C SER A 122 12.31 -25.02 38.63
N GLY A 123 12.66 -24.51 39.81
CA GLY A 123 12.23 -25.10 41.08
C GLY A 123 12.98 -26.36 41.53
N SER A 124 13.96 -26.91 40.79
CA SER A 124 14.68 -28.14 41.19
C SER A 124 15.60 -28.01 42.43
N GLY A 125 15.73 -26.80 43.00
CA GLY A 125 16.53 -26.53 44.19
C GLY A 125 17.99 -26.18 43.94
N LYS A 126 18.36 -25.72 42.73
CA LYS A 126 19.74 -25.35 42.34
C LYS A 126 20.36 -24.30 43.28
N SER A 127 19.66 -23.19 43.49
CA SER A 127 20.12 -22.10 44.36
C SER A 127 20.29 -22.59 45.80
N SER A 128 19.33 -23.36 46.32
CA SER A 128 19.39 -23.97 47.65
C SER A 128 20.55 -24.97 47.80
N LEU A 129 20.85 -25.76 46.77
CA LEU A 129 21.98 -26.70 46.76
C LEU A 129 23.32 -25.96 46.91
N VAL A 130 23.50 -24.87 46.16
CA VAL A 130 24.74 -24.08 46.21
C VAL A 130 24.84 -23.30 47.52
N GLN A 131 23.77 -22.60 47.91
CA GLN A 131 23.79 -21.69 49.05
C GLN A 131 23.68 -22.40 50.41
N GLY A 132 22.75 -23.34 50.58
CA GLY A 132 22.55 -24.09 51.82
C GLY A 132 23.43 -25.34 51.97
N GLY A 133 23.94 -25.89 50.87
CA GLY A 133 24.79 -27.09 50.85
C GLY A 133 26.28 -26.79 50.63
N VAL A 134 26.63 -26.36 49.41
CA VAL A 134 28.03 -26.25 48.95
C VAL A 134 28.82 -25.19 49.72
N ILE A 135 28.29 -23.96 49.86
CA ILE A 135 28.98 -22.86 50.56
C ILE A 135 29.30 -23.23 52.02
N PRO A 136 28.35 -23.74 52.84
CA PRO A 136 28.62 -24.16 54.21
C PRO A 136 29.58 -25.35 54.32
N ALA A 137 29.55 -26.29 53.37
CA ALA A 137 30.48 -27.42 53.33
C ALA A 137 31.92 -26.97 53.04
N LEU A 138 32.10 -25.99 52.14
CA LEU A 138 33.42 -25.41 51.85
C LEU A 138 33.99 -24.62 53.05
N ARG A 139 33.15 -23.87 53.76
CA ARG A 139 33.56 -23.12 54.97
C ARG A 139 34.04 -24.03 56.11
N GLN A 140 33.60 -25.29 56.14
CA GLN A 140 33.96 -26.28 57.17
C GLN A 140 35.24 -27.08 56.84
N ARG A 141 35.74 -27.03 55.60
CA ARG A 141 36.99 -27.74 55.22
C ARG A 141 38.22 -26.99 55.75
N ARG A 142 39.32 -27.74 55.98
CA ARG A 142 40.59 -27.19 56.47
C ARG A 142 41.30 -26.26 55.45
N THR A 143 40.89 -26.28 54.19
CA THR A 143 41.40 -25.39 53.14
C THR A 143 40.73 -24.02 53.23
N ARG A 144 41.52 -22.93 53.23
CA ARG A 144 41.00 -21.55 53.32
C ARG A 144 40.38 -21.13 51.98
N TRP A 145 39.06 -20.93 51.97
CA TRP A 145 38.29 -20.34 50.88
C TRP A 145 37.81 -18.94 51.24
N VAL A 146 37.86 -18.02 50.29
CA VAL A 146 37.16 -16.73 50.31
C VAL A 146 35.97 -16.87 49.37
N ILE A 147 34.75 -16.63 49.86
CA ILE A 147 33.51 -16.85 49.10
C ILE A 147 32.79 -15.51 49.00
N SER A 148 32.51 -15.07 47.76
CA SER A 148 31.72 -13.86 47.51
C SER A 148 30.24 -14.13 47.81
N PRO A 149 29.48 -13.11 48.27
CA PRO A 149 28.03 -13.17 48.30
C PRO A 149 27.49 -13.63 46.94
N ALA A 150 26.46 -14.47 46.95
CA ALA A 150 25.77 -14.87 45.74
C ALA A 150 25.01 -13.66 45.18
N PHE A 151 25.08 -13.43 43.86
CA PHE A 151 24.38 -12.33 43.21
C PHE A 151 23.62 -12.80 41.97
N GLN A 152 22.60 -12.02 41.59
CA GLN A 152 21.83 -12.20 40.36
C GLN A 152 22.29 -11.17 39.32
N PRO A 153 22.59 -11.57 38.06
CA PRO A 153 23.13 -10.67 37.05
C PRO A 153 22.23 -9.47 36.68
N GLY A 154 20.91 -9.66 36.57
CA GLY A 154 19.99 -8.60 36.14
C GLY A 154 20.35 -7.97 34.79
N ASN A 155 19.94 -6.70 34.60
CA ASN A 155 20.20 -5.94 33.37
C ASN A 155 21.58 -5.24 33.33
N ARG A 156 22.26 -5.15 34.49
CA ARG A 156 23.61 -4.57 34.65
C ARG A 156 24.53 -5.56 35.39
N PRO A 157 25.00 -6.61 34.73
CA PRO A 157 25.66 -7.73 35.38
C PRO A 157 27.02 -7.39 36.02
N VAL A 158 27.76 -6.42 35.46
CA VAL A 158 29.03 -5.95 36.04
C VAL A 158 28.80 -5.17 37.35
N ALA A 159 27.74 -4.36 37.41
CA ALA A 159 27.35 -3.62 38.62
C ALA A 159 26.95 -4.57 39.77
N ALA A 160 26.19 -5.62 39.46
CA ALA A 160 25.77 -6.62 40.42
C ALA A 160 26.97 -7.39 40.99
N LEU A 161 27.94 -7.75 40.14
CA LEU A 161 29.20 -8.36 40.57
C LEU A 161 30.04 -7.42 41.44
N ALA A 162 30.17 -6.15 41.06
CA ALA A 162 30.89 -5.15 41.84
C ALA A 162 30.29 -4.97 43.24
N THR A 163 28.95 -4.95 43.34
CA THR A 163 28.23 -4.86 44.61
C THR A 163 28.54 -6.06 45.51
N ALA A 164 28.49 -7.27 44.96
CA ALA A 164 28.81 -8.49 45.72
C ALA A 164 30.27 -8.52 46.21
N LEU A 165 31.21 -8.08 45.37
CA LEU A 165 32.63 -8.05 45.74
C LEU A 165 32.96 -6.94 46.75
N ALA A 166 32.22 -5.84 46.76
CA ALA A 166 32.42 -4.73 47.70
C ALA A 166 32.15 -5.10 49.17
N GLU A 167 31.39 -6.17 49.42
CA GLU A 167 31.13 -6.70 50.77
C GLU A 167 32.35 -7.40 51.39
N LEU A 168 33.37 -7.74 50.58
CA LEU A 168 34.58 -8.39 51.06
C LEU A 168 35.71 -7.39 51.37
N PRO A 169 36.50 -7.59 52.44
CA PRO A 169 37.66 -6.74 52.72
C PRO A 169 38.72 -6.80 51.60
N PRO A 170 39.34 -5.66 51.21
CA PRO A 170 39.08 -4.30 51.72
C PRO A 170 37.77 -3.72 51.16
N LEU A 171 36.94 -3.16 52.05
CA LEU A 171 35.63 -2.58 51.73
C LEU A 171 35.80 -1.38 50.79
N LEU A 172 35.46 -1.57 49.51
CA LEU A 172 35.40 -0.52 48.50
C LEU A 172 33.97 -0.04 48.30
N ARG A 173 33.78 1.13 47.69
CA ARG A 173 32.48 1.50 47.14
C ARG A 173 32.20 0.66 45.89
N ALA A 174 30.99 0.14 45.78
CA ALA A 174 30.55 -0.67 44.64
C ALA A 174 30.68 0.09 43.31
N GLU A 175 30.41 1.40 43.32
CA GLU A 175 30.51 2.29 42.15
C GLU A 175 31.95 2.41 41.62
N ASP A 176 32.92 2.57 42.52
CA ASP A 176 34.35 2.66 42.16
C ASP A 176 34.85 1.33 41.59
N LEU A 177 34.38 0.21 42.16
CA LEU A 177 34.71 -1.13 41.69
C LEU A 177 34.06 -1.42 40.34
N GLU A 178 32.81 -1.03 40.13
CA GLU A 178 32.13 -1.16 38.84
C GLU A 178 32.89 -0.40 37.75
N ALA A 179 33.24 0.87 38.01
CA ALA A 179 34.00 1.69 37.07
C ALA A 179 35.35 1.05 36.70
N ALA A 180 36.06 0.47 37.67
CA ALA A 180 37.31 -0.23 37.44
C ALA A 180 37.14 -1.52 36.60
N LEU A 181 36.10 -2.31 36.89
CA LEU A 181 35.79 -3.54 36.14
C LEU A 181 35.32 -3.26 34.70
N MET A 182 34.66 -2.14 34.47
CA MET A 182 34.22 -1.70 33.13
C MET A 182 35.38 -1.13 32.29
N ALA A 183 36.42 -0.61 32.93
CA ALA A 183 37.57 -0.01 32.25
C ALA A 183 38.62 -1.06 31.80
N ASP A 184 38.79 -2.15 32.55
CA ASP A 184 39.75 -3.21 32.25
C ASP A 184 39.19 -4.61 32.56
N PRO A 185 38.99 -5.46 31.54
CA PRO A 185 38.53 -6.84 31.72
C PRO A 185 39.47 -7.74 32.56
N ALA A 186 40.76 -7.37 32.70
CA ALA A 186 41.69 -8.09 33.57
C ALA A 186 41.57 -7.67 35.05
N ALA A 187 40.91 -6.53 35.35
CA ALA A 187 40.82 -5.97 36.69
C ALA A 187 40.14 -6.92 37.69
N LEU A 188 39.18 -7.75 37.26
CA LEU A 188 38.52 -8.73 38.12
C LEU A 188 39.51 -9.76 38.67
N GLY A 189 40.41 -10.28 37.82
CA GLY A 189 41.41 -11.27 38.23
C GLY A 189 42.39 -10.70 39.27
N THR A 190 42.84 -9.45 39.04
CA THR A 190 43.71 -8.70 39.95
C THR A 190 43.01 -8.42 41.28
N ARG A 191 41.77 -7.95 41.26
CA ARG A 191 41.03 -7.59 42.48
C ARG A 191 40.73 -8.82 43.35
N VAL A 192 40.34 -9.92 42.71
CA VAL A 192 40.17 -11.21 43.40
C VAL A 192 41.49 -11.67 44.00
N HIS A 193 42.63 -11.49 43.32
CA HIS A 193 43.94 -11.83 43.86
C HIS A 193 44.30 -11.00 45.10
N GLU A 194 43.98 -9.71 45.11
CA GLU A 194 44.21 -8.83 46.26
C GLU A 194 43.35 -9.21 47.47
N MET A 195 42.08 -9.58 47.24
CA MET A 195 41.14 -9.99 48.30
C MET A 195 41.48 -11.37 48.89
N SER A 196 41.88 -12.33 48.05
CA SER A 196 42.07 -13.73 48.46
C SER A 196 43.55 -14.13 48.67
N GLY A 197 44.49 -13.38 48.13
CA GLY A 197 45.93 -13.67 48.17
C GLY A 197 46.26 -15.06 47.61
N ARG A 198 46.77 -15.94 48.47
CA ARG A 198 47.06 -17.36 48.12
C ARG A 198 45.88 -18.31 48.40
N HIS A 199 44.77 -17.80 48.94
CA HIS A 199 43.57 -18.59 49.20
C HIS A 199 42.73 -18.73 47.93
N ARG A 200 41.86 -19.74 47.89
CA ARG A 200 40.94 -19.93 46.75
C ARG A 200 39.77 -18.97 46.88
N HIS A 201 39.35 -18.40 45.77
CA HIS A 201 38.21 -17.49 45.71
C HIS A 201 37.06 -18.11 44.92
N LEU A 202 35.85 -18.10 45.49
CA LEU A 202 34.65 -18.58 44.84
C LEU A 202 33.68 -17.41 44.57
N ILE A 203 33.32 -17.21 43.31
CA ILE A 203 32.22 -16.34 42.88
C ILE A 203 31.00 -17.21 42.63
N VAL A 204 29.86 -16.81 43.19
CA VAL A 204 28.58 -17.52 43.04
C VAL A 204 27.63 -16.63 42.25
N ILE A 205 27.25 -17.09 41.06
CA ILE A 205 26.28 -16.42 40.20
C ILE A 205 24.98 -17.23 40.26
N ASP A 206 23.93 -16.63 40.82
CA ASP A 206 22.62 -17.25 40.88
C ASP A 206 21.73 -16.74 39.73
N GLN A 207 20.90 -17.60 39.15
CA GLN A 207 20.03 -17.27 38.00
C GLN A 207 20.82 -16.73 36.80
N PHE A 208 21.81 -17.50 36.34
CA PHE A 208 22.69 -17.15 35.22
C PHE A 208 21.92 -16.88 33.91
N GLU A 209 20.72 -17.44 33.75
CA GLU A 209 19.80 -17.14 32.65
C GLU A 209 19.38 -15.65 32.57
N GLU A 210 19.56 -14.85 33.63
CA GLU A 210 19.30 -13.41 33.54
C GLU A 210 20.23 -12.72 32.53
N LEU A 211 21.40 -13.28 32.22
CA LEU A 211 22.26 -12.75 31.16
C LEU A 211 21.62 -12.85 29.77
N THR A 212 20.81 -13.88 29.50
CA THR A 212 20.12 -14.02 28.21
C THR A 212 18.76 -13.32 28.22
N THR A 213 18.09 -13.31 29.36
CA THR A 213 16.71 -12.81 29.48
C THR A 213 16.59 -11.34 29.93
N MET A 214 17.64 -10.75 30.52
CA MET A 214 17.64 -9.39 31.09
C MET A 214 18.71 -8.47 30.55
N ALA A 215 19.93 -8.98 30.37
CA ALA A 215 21.05 -8.15 29.93
C ALA A 215 21.00 -7.91 28.41
N GLY A 216 21.28 -6.67 28.00
CA GLY A 216 21.50 -6.35 26.58
C GLY A 216 22.67 -7.13 26.02
N ALA A 217 22.68 -7.36 24.69
CA ALA A 217 23.73 -8.16 24.05
C ALA A 217 25.15 -7.66 24.37
N GLU A 218 25.35 -6.33 24.41
CA GLU A 218 26.63 -5.69 24.73
C GLU A 218 27.03 -5.89 26.21
N GLU A 219 26.11 -5.69 27.15
CA GLU A 219 26.35 -5.86 28.59
C GLU A 219 26.65 -7.31 28.96
N ARG A 220 25.92 -8.26 28.35
CA ARG A 220 26.19 -9.69 28.48
C ARG A 220 27.61 -10.03 27.99
N ASP A 221 27.99 -9.48 26.85
CA ASP A 221 29.29 -9.74 26.21
C ASP A 221 30.45 -9.23 27.07
N LYS A 222 30.33 -8.00 27.60
CA LYS A 222 31.30 -7.41 28.53
C LYS A 222 31.48 -8.27 29.79
N PHE A 223 30.38 -8.68 30.41
CA PHE A 223 30.42 -9.49 31.63
C PHE A 223 31.04 -10.88 31.40
N LEU A 224 30.68 -11.57 30.31
CA LEU A 224 31.23 -12.89 30.00
C LEU A 224 32.73 -12.81 29.63
N THR A 225 33.15 -11.76 28.93
CA THR A 225 34.59 -11.49 28.71
C THR A 225 35.33 -11.30 30.02
N LEU A 226 34.82 -10.43 30.92
CA LEU A 226 35.40 -10.17 32.24
C LEU A 226 35.60 -11.45 33.05
N VAL A 227 34.59 -12.31 33.12
CA VAL A 227 34.67 -13.59 33.86
C VAL A 227 35.64 -14.57 33.20
N SER A 228 35.60 -14.68 31.86
CA SER A 228 36.48 -15.56 31.09
C SER A 228 37.96 -15.19 31.23
N GLU A 229 38.27 -13.90 31.14
CA GLU A 229 39.63 -13.38 31.28
C GLU A 229 40.13 -13.52 32.72
N ALA A 230 39.29 -13.24 33.72
CA ALA A 230 39.65 -13.42 35.13
C ALA A 230 39.96 -14.89 35.47
N LEU A 231 39.19 -15.84 34.93
CA LEU A 231 39.46 -17.27 35.09
C LEU A 231 40.79 -17.66 34.42
N THR A 232 41.10 -17.08 33.26
CA THR A 232 42.38 -17.27 32.56
C THR A 232 43.56 -16.72 33.39
N ALA A 233 43.43 -15.50 33.90
CA ALA A 233 44.51 -14.79 34.59
C ALA A 233 44.81 -15.33 36.00
N ASN A 234 43.80 -15.78 36.75
CA ASN A 234 43.96 -16.18 38.15
C ASN A 234 43.65 -17.68 38.36
N PRO A 235 44.65 -18.53 38.65
CA PRO A 235 44.46 -19.97 38.85
C PRO A 235 43.70 -20.33 40.14
N ASN A 236 43.54 -19.38 41.08
CA ASN A 236 42.84 -19.59 42.35
C ASN A 236 41.36 -19.17 42.31
N LEU A 237 40.90 -18.59 41.21
CA LEU A 237 39.49 -18.19 41.01
C LEU A 237 38.65 -19.38 40.52
N TRP A 238 37.48 -19.53 41.13
CA TRP A 238 36.42 -20.49 40.77
C TRP A 238 35.08 -19.76 40.66
N VAL A 239 34.25 -20.21 39.72
CA VAL A 239 32.90 -19.67 39.52
C VAL A 239 31.90 -20.83 39.55
N ILE A 240 30.84 -20.68 40.34
CA ILE A 240 29.66 -21.54 40.26
C ILE A 240 28.51 -20.68 39.73
N ALA A 241 27.83 -21.17 38.69
CA ALA A 241 26.67 -20.51 38.10
C ALA A 241 25.46 -21.44 38.12
N THR A 242 24.32 -21.02 38.66
CA THR A 242 23.06 -21.79 38.56
C THR A 242 22.32 -21.38 37.29
N LEU A 243 21.83 -22.35 36.50
CA LEU A 243 21.21 -22.11 35.19
C LEU A 243 19.98 -23.01 34.98
N ARG A 244 18.91 -22.46 34.39
CA ARG A 244 17.76 -23.26 33.93
C ARG A 244 18.09 -24.02 32.63
N SER A 245 17.68 -25.28 32.56
CA SER A 245 18.00 -26.20 31.45
C SER A 245 17.59 -25.72 30.06
N GLU A 246 16.50 -24.97 29.96
CA GLU A 246 15.91 -24.46 28.72
C GLU A 246 16.70 -23.31 28.08
N PHE A 247 17.50 -22.57 28.87
CA PHE A 247 18.36 -21.49 28.36
C PHE A 247 19.79 -21.95 28.08
N LEU A 248 20.06 -23.26 28.22
CA LEU A 248 21.38 -23.82 27.94
C LEU A 248 21.73 -23.72 26.45
N THR A 249 20.77 -23.93 25.55
CA THR A 249 21.01 -23.89 24.10
C THR A 249 21.52 -22.52 23.66
N ASP A 250 20.84 -21.44 24.06
CA ASP A 250 21.22 -20.06 23.71
C ASP A 250 22.64 -19.70 24.17
N LEU A 251 23.07 -20.24 25.31
CA LEU A 251 24.42 -20.01 25.85
C LEU A 251 25.49 -20.88 25.16
N LEU A 252 25.14 -22.10 24.73
CA LEU A 252 26.03 -22.97 23.96
C LEU A 252 26.21 -22.51 22.49
N GLU A 253 25.24 -21.77 21.95
CA GLU A 253 25.37 -21.12 20.64
C GLU A 253 26.24 -19.85 20.67
N SER A 254 26.56 -19.35 21.87
CA SER A 254 27.43 -18.18 22.03
C SER A 254 28.92 -18.55 21.89
N ARG A 255 29.77 -17.55 21.59
CA ARG A 255 31.24 -17.73 21.55
C ARG A 255 31.87 -18.16 22.88
N TYR A 256 31.10 -18.14 23.97
CA TYR A 256 31.54 -18.51 25.32
C TYR A 256 31.13 -19.94 25.71
N ALA A 257 30.65 -20.76 24.77
CA ALA A 257 30.36 -22.18 25.01
C ALA A 257 31.51 -22.94 25.70
N GLY A 258 32.75 -22.51 25.45
CA GLY A 258 33.96 -23.03 26.10
C GLY A 258 34.03 -22.86 27.63
N LEU A 259 33.20 -21.99 28.23
CA LEU A 259 33.07 -21.87 29.69
C LEU A 259 32.17 -22.97 30.30
N ILE A 260 31.28 -23.58 29.51
CA ILE A 260 30.25 -24.52 29.99
C ILE A 260 30.53 -25.92 29.43
N GLN A 261 31.74 -26.46 29.67
CA GLN A 261 32.13 -27.76 29.09
C GLN A 261 31.69 -28.98 29.91
N GLN A 262 31.32 -28.82 31.19
CA GLN A 262 30.88 -29.92 32.06
C GLN A 262 29.80 -29.48 33.06
N PRO A 263 28.58 -29.18 32.58
CA PRO A 263 27.50 -28.82 33.48
C PRO A 263 27.12 -29.98 34.42
N VAL A 264 26.73 -29.65 35.64
CA VAL A 264 26.22 -30.58 36.64
C VAL A 264 24.71 -30.49 36.66
N THR A 265 24.04 -31.57 36.27
CA THR A 265 22.57 -31.59 36.23
C THR A 265 21.98 -31.94 37.60
N VAL A 266 21.10 -31.09 38.10
CA VAL A 266 20.30 -31.29 39.31
C VAL A 266 18.92 -31.80 38.89
N GLY A 267 18.73 -33.11 39.05
CA GLY A 267 17.46 -33.79 38.78
C GLY A 267 16.44 -33.66 39.91
N THR A 268 15.25 -34.21 39.66
CA THR A 268 14.18 -34.34 40.65
C THR A 268 14.59 -35.26 41.80
N LEU A 269 13.97 -35.06 42.96
CA LEU A 269 14.20 -35.89 44.15
C LEU A 269 13.29 -37.13 44.09
N ASP A 270 13.82 -38.28 44.50
CA ASP A 270 13.00 -39.48 44.68
C ASP A 270 12.13 -39.39 45.96
N ALA A 271 11.18 -40.31 46.09
CA ALA A 271 10.19 -40.30 47.18
C ALA A 271 10.82 -40.46 48.58
N ASP A 272 11.88 -41.25 48.69
CA ASP A 272 12.58 -41.51 49.95
C ASP A 272 13.35 -40.26 50.39
N THR A 273 14.04 -39.62 49.45
CA THR A 273 14.78 -38.37 49.69
C THR A 273 13.84 -37.20 49.97
N LEU A 274 12.68 -37.13 49.30
CA LEU A 274 11.64 -36.14 49.61
C LEU A 274 11.10 -36.29 51.03
N SER A 275 10.93 -37.54 51.50
CA SER A 275 10.51 -37.81 52.87
C SER A 275 11.56 -37.30 53.87
N GLU A 276 12.85 -37.51 53.58
CA GLU A 276 13.96 -36.97 54.39
C GLU A 276 13.96 -35.43 54.43
N VAL A 277 13.72 -34.77 53.29
CA VAL A 277 13.62 -33.30 53.18
C VAL A 277 12.44 -32.74 53.98
N ILE A 278 11.35 -33.50 54.09
CA ILE A 278 10.19 -33.11 54.89
C ILE A 278 10.47 -33.36 56.37
N GLU A 279 10.88 -34.56 56.78
CA GLU A 279 10.94 -34.95 58.18
C GLU A 279 12.17 -34.41 58.93
N GLY A 280 13.34 -34.39 58.28
CA GLY A 280 14.61 -34.00 58.91
C GLY A 280 14.60 -32.59 59.52
N PRO A 281 14.20 -31.54 58.77
CA PRO A 281 14.10 -30.18 59.30
C PRO A 281 13.09 -30.05 60.45
N ALA A 282 11.96 -30.76 60.38
CA ALA A 282 10.93 -30.72 61.42
C ALA A 282 11.40 -31.38 62.70
N GLU A 283 12.08 -32.53 62.62
CA GLU A 283 12.61 -33.26 63.78
C GLU A 283 13.64 -32.40 64.54
N LEU A 284 14.54 -31.73 63.83
CA LEU A 284 15.50 -30.78 64.42
C LEU A 284 14.83 -29.57 65.08
N ALA A 285 13.69 -29.13 64.54
CA ALA A 285 12.88 -28.05 65.11
C ALA A 285 11.90 -28.54 66.21
N GLY A 286 11.91 -29.84 66.55
CA GLY A 286 11.08 -30.42 67.61
C GLY A 286 9.61 -30.68 67.24
N VAL A 287 9.30 -30.76 65.94
CA VAL A 287 7.94 -30.95 65.41
C VAL A 287 7.83 -32.29 64.67
N ARG A 288 6.69 -32.99 64.80
CA ARG A 288 6.42 -34.25 64.09
C ARG A 288 5.23 -34.12 63.16
N PHE A 289 5.17 -34.91 62.10
CA PHE A 289 4.00 -35.01 61.22
C PHE A 289 3.04 -36.10 61.71
N ALA A 290 1.74 -35.92 61.46
CA ALA A 290 0.75 -36.97 61.67
C ALA A 290 1.07 -38.22 60.82
N PRO A 291 0.79 -39.45 61.31
CA PRO A 291 1.06 -40.67 60.55
C PRO A 291 0.45 -40.65 59.15
N GLY A 292 1.25 -41.02 58.13
CA GLY A 292 0.81 -41.08 56.72
C GLY A 292 0.74 -39.73 55.99
N LEU A 293 0.91 -38.60 56.69
CA LEU A 293 0.84 -37.26 56.08
C LEU A 293 2.01 -36.98 55.14
N VAL A 294 3.23 -37.38 55.52
CA VAL A 294 4.43 -37.17 54.70
C VAL A 294 4.33 -37.93 53.38
N SER A 295 3.88 -39.20 53.40
CA SER A 295 3.65 -39.98 52.18
C SER A 295 2.63 -39.34 51.24
N ARG A 296 1.59 -38.68 51.80
CA ARG A 296 0.60 -37.92 51.02
C ARG A 296 1.20 -36.65 50.42
N MET A 297 2.00 -35.89 51.17
CA MET A 297 2.72 -34.72 50.67
C MET A 297 3.68 -35.08 49.52
N VAL A 298 4.40 -36.20 49.67
CA VAL A 298 5.30 -36.72 48.63
C VAL A 298 4.51 -37.08 47.36
N ALA A 299 3.38 -37.77 47.49
CA ALA A 299 2.52 -38.11 46.37
C ALA A 299 1.96 -36.86 45.65
N ASP A 300 1.54 -35.84 46.40
CA ASP A 300 0.98 -34.60 45.85
C ASP A 300 1.99 -33.78 45.03
N THR A 301 3.30 -33.95 45.31
CA THR A 301 4.36 -33.27 44.55
C THR A 301 4.56 -33.80 43.13
N GLY A 302 4.01 -34.98 42.81
CA GLY A 302 4.01 -35.56 41.46
C GLY A 302 5.39 -35.84 40.87
N GLY A 303 6.41 -36.10 41.70
CA GLY A 303 7.75 -36.47 41.22
C GLY A 303 8.77 -35.33 41.14
N GLY A 304 8.53 -34.20 41.82
CA GLY A 304 9.58 -33.21 42.13
C GLY A 304 9.50 -31.84 41.43
N ASP A 305 8.51 -31.60 40.57
CA ASP A 305 8.35 -30.31 39.86
C ASP A 305 7.80 -29.16 40.74
N SER A 306 7.53 -29.44 42.01
CA SER A 306 6.84 -28.55 42.94
C SER A 306 7.59 -28.31 44.25
N LEU A 307 8.92 -28.51 44.28
CA LEU A 307 9.72 -28.29 45.49
C LEU A 307 9.54 -26.89 46.13
N PRO A 308 9.45 -25.77 45.38
CA PRO A 308 9.18 -24.47 45.97
C PRO A 308 7.79 -24.39 46.62
N LEU A 309 6.79 -25.04 46.00
CA LEU A 309 5.43 -25.13 46.54
C LEU A 309 5.40 -25.99 47.81
N LEU A 310 6.11 -27.13 47.81
CA LEU A 310 6.26 -27.98 48.98
C LEU A 310 6.92 -27.21 50.13
N ALA A 311 8.02 -26.50 49.88
CA ALA A 311 8.70 -25.68 50.88
C ALA A 311 7.80 -24.58 51.44
N TYR A 312 6.99 -23.93 50.60
CA TYR A 312 5.97 -22.98 51.01
C TYR A 312 4.90 -23.62 51.91
N VAL A 313 4.33 -24.75 51.52
CA VAL A 313 3.31 -25.46 52.32
C VAL A 313 3.87 -25.89 53.67
N LEU A 314 5.09 -26.45 53.69
CA LEU A 314 5.75 -26.89 54.92
C LEU A 314 6.04 -25.71 55.87
N GLN A 315 6.47 -24.56 55.33
CA GLN A 315 6.66 -23.36 56.14
C GLN A 315 5.35 -22.88 56.77
N ARG A 316 4.26 -22.85 56.00
CA ARG A 316 2.94 -22.43 56.50
C ARG A 316 2.37 -23.39 57.54
N LEU A 317 2.51 -24.71 57.30
CA LEU A 317 2.13 -25.73 58.28
C LEU A 317 2.92 -25.63 59.57
N TYR A 318 4.24 -25.41 59.47
CA TYR A 318 5.08 -25.20 60.62
C TYR A 318 4.62 -23.98 61.44
N LEU A 319 4.46 -22.82 60.78
CA LEU A 319 4.02 -21.59 61.45
C LEU A 319 2.64 -21.74 62.11
N ARG A 320 1.71 -22.49 61.50
CA ARG A 320 0.37 -22.75 62.04
C ARG A 320 0.36 -23.76 63.19
N SER A 321 1.29 -24.72 63.15
CA SER A 321 1.46 -25.75 64.19
C SER A 321 2.25 -25.29 65.42
N ARG A 322 2.78 -24.05 65.39
CA ARG A 322 3.64 -23.49 66.44
C ARG A 322 2.95 -23.56 67.81
N GLY A 323 3.55 -24.30 68.74
CA GLY A 323 3.03 -24.56 70.09
C GLY A 323 2.32 -25.91 70.28
N ARG A 324 1.96 -26.64 69.21
CA ARG A 324 1.32 -27.98 69.30
C ARG A 324 2.31 -29.16 69.16
N GLY A 325 3.49 -28.92 68.57
CA GLY A 325 4.53 -29.95 68.36
C GLY A 325 4.18 -31.02 67.33
N VAL A 326 2.98 -30.99 66.74
CA VAL A 326 2.53 -31.92 65.70
C VAL A 326 1.82 -31.16 64.57
N ILE A 327 2.24 -31.40 63.33
CA ILE A 327 1.57 -30.93 62.11
C ILE A 327 0.48 -31.95 61.74
N SER A 328 -0.78 -31.48 61.75
CA SER A 328 -1.95 -32.33 61.54
C SER A 328 -2.29 -32.50 60.04
N ALA A 329 -2.91 -33.62 59.68
CA ALA A 329 -3.44 -33.82 58.32
C ALA A 329 -4.56 -32.82 57.99
N GLU A 330 -5.31 -32.40 59.01
CA GLU A 330 -6.39 -31.42 58.87
C GLU A 330 -5.86 -30.01 58.51
N ASP A 331 -4.72 -29.59 59.07
CA ASP A 331 -4.08 -28.33 58.71
C ASP A 331 -3.53 -28.37 57.27
N TYR A 332 -3.09 -29.54 56.79
CA TYR A 332 -2.65 -29.75 55.40
C TYR A 332 -3.82 -29.74 54.40
N GLU A 333 -4.93 -30.39 54.75
CA GLU A 333 -6.16 -30.35 53.94
C GLU A 333 -6.75 -28.95 53.85
N ARG A 334 -6.75 -28.19 54.95
CA ARG A 334 -7.20 -26.78 54.97
C ARG A 334 -6.34 -25.85 54.12
N LEU A 335 -5.07 -26.17 53.89
CA LEU A 335 -4.22 -25.42 52.96
C LEU A 335 -4.44 -25.84 51.50
N GLY A 336 -5.18 -26.91 51.22
CA GLY A 336 -5.43 -27.41 49.88
C GLY A 336 -4.30 -28.29 49.32
N GLY A 337 -3.42 -28.81 50.18
CA GLY A 337 -2.27 -29.61 49.78
C GLY A 337 -1.19 -28.84 49.00
N VAL A 338 -0.18 -29.54 48.47
CA VAL A 338 0.97 -28.89 47.78
C VAL A 338 0.55 -28.11 46.55
N ARG A 339 -0.41 -28.62 45.76
CA ARG A 339 -0.87 -27.97 44.51
C ARG A 339 -1.90 -26.86 44.76
N GLY A 340 -2.71 -26.97 45.81
CA GLY A 340 -3.78 -26.00 46.12
C GLY A 340 -3.35 -24.82 46.98
N ALA A 341 -2.21 -24.86 47.67
CA ALA A 341 -1.81 -23.82 48.61
C ALA A 341 -1.65 -22.41 48.02
N ILE A 342 -1.19 -22.30 46.77
CA ILE A 342 -1.15 -20.99 46.07
C ILE A 342 -2.55 -20.55 45.65
N ALA A 343 -3.41 -21.48 45.21
CA ALA A 343 -4.79 -21.17 44.86
C ALA A 343 -5.57 -20.67 46.09
N THR A 344 -5.44 -21.35 47.24
CA THR A 344 -6.03 -20.92 48.51
C THR A 344 -5.55 -19.53 48.95
N GLN A 345 -4.26 -19.22 48.75
CA GLN A 345 -3.71 -17.90 49.07
C GLN A 345 -4.24 -16.83 48.11
N ALA A 346 -4.33 -17.12 46.81
CA ALA A 346 -4.92 -16.21 45.83
C ALA A 346 -6.41 -15.97 46.08
N GLU A 347 -7.15 -17.02 46.47
CA GLU A 347 -8.56 -16.92 46.90
C GLU A 347 -8.72 -16.09 48.18
N THR A 348 -7.78 -16.19 49.12
CA THR A 348 -7.81 -15.35 50.33
C THR A 348 -7.63 -13.87 49.99
N VAL A 349 -6.64 -13.54 49.14
CA VAL A 349 -6.42 -12.16 48.67
C VAL A 349 -7.62 -11.66 47.87
N LEU A 350 -8.19 -12.50 47.02
CA LEU A 350 -9.38 -12.16 46.25
C LEU A 350 -10.58 -11.90 47.18
N ALA A 351 -10.77 -12.73 48.22
CA ALA A 351 -11.83 -12.55 49.21
C ALA A 351 -11.64 -11.28 50.06
N ASP A 352 -10.40 -10.94 50.41
CA ASP A 352 -10.07 -9.69 51.11
C ASP A 352 -10.38 -8.47 50.23
N LEU A 353 -10.17 -8.58 48.92
CA LEU A 353 -10.46 -7.53 47.93
C LEU A 353 -11.93 -7.49 47.47
N ALA A 354 -12.73 -8.54 47.71
CA ALA A 354 -14.08 -8.69 47.17
C ALA A 354 -15.08 -7.62 47.65
N GLY A 355 -14.75 -6.89 48.72
CA GLY A 355 -15.52 -5.74 49.20
C GLY A 355 -15.18 -4.40 48.54
N GLU A 356 -14.04 -4.31 47.84
CA GLU A 356 -13.48 -3.05 47.30
C GLU A 356 -13.36 -3.06 45.77
N VAL A 357 -13.12 -4.23 45.16
CA VAL A 357 -12.87 -4.39 43.73
C VAL A 357 -13.60 -5.63 43.20
N ALA A 358 -14.22 -5.53 42.02
CA ALA A 358 -14.85 -6.67 41.36
C ALA A 358 -13.81 -7.72 40.91
N GLU A 359 -14.15 -9.00 41.02
CA GLU A 359 -13.29 -10.13 40.65
C GLU A 359 -12.75 -10.02 39.21
N ASP A 360 -13.61 -9.65 38.25
CA ASP A 360 -13.23 -9.49 36.84
C ASP A 360 -12.10 -8.47 36.64
N LYS A 361 -12.06 -7.40 37.45
CA LYS A 361 -10.97 -6.40 37.38
C LYS A 361 -9.65 -6.97 37.88
N VAL A 362 -9.69 -7.79 38.92
CA VAL A 362 -8.50 -8.47 39.47
C VAL A 362 -7.93 -9.45 38.44
N LEU A 363 -8.79 -10.27 37.83
CA LEU A 363 -8.39 -11.23 36.80
C LEU A 363 -7.87 -10.53 35.53
N SER A 364 -8.54 -9.46 35.09
CA SER A 364 -8.09 -8.64 33.95
C SER A 364 -6.71 -8.02 34.18
N LEU A 365 -6.43 -7.53 35.40
CA LEU A 365 -5.11 -7.02 35.76
C LEU A 365 -4.06 -8.15 35.72
N LEU A 366 -4.35 -9.29 36.33
CA LEU A 366 -3.41 -10.41 36.41
C LEU A 366 -3.10 -11.02 35.03
N ARG A 367 -4.06 -10.98 34.09
CA ARG A 367 -3.83 -11.34 32.68
C ARG A 367 -2.75 -10.48 32.02
N ARG A 368 -2.54 -9.22 32.42
CA ARG A 368 -1.46 -8.36 31.90
C ARG A 368 -0.06 -8.89 32.25
N PHE A 369 0.05 -9.73 33.28
CA PHE A 369 1.27 -10.40 33.70
C PHE A 369 1.50 -11.77 33.05
N VAL A 370 0.67 -12.12 32.06
CA VAL A 370 0.81 -13.36 31.28
C VAL A 370 1.09 -13.01 29.82
N THR A 371 2.04 -13.71 29.20
CA THR A 371 2.28 -13.70 27.75
C THR A 371 2.21 -15.13 27.22
N TRP A 372 2.11 -15.26 25.89
CA TRP A 372 2.01 -16.56 25.24
C TRP A 372 3.25 -16.82 24.39
N GLU A 373 4.21 -17.59 24.91
CA GLU A 373 5.45 -17.95 24.21
C GLU A 373 5.47 -19.45 23.86
N GLY A 374 5.53 -19.76 22.56
CA GLY A 374 5.52 -21.15 22.09
C GLY A 374 4.19 -21.85 22.36
N ARG A 375 4.21 -22.91 23.19
CA ARG A 375 3.05 -23.77 23.49
C ARG A 375 2.43 -23.56 24.88
N GLU A 376 3.03 -22.76 25.75
CA GLU A 376 2.56 -22.56 27.13
C GLU A 376 2.53 -21.07 27.50
N PRO A 377 1.61 -20.64 28.41
CA PRO A 377 1.65 -19.29 28.97
C PRO A 377 2.87 -19.11 29.87
N THR A 378 3.55 -17.98 29.73
CA THR A 378 4.73 -17.61 30.52
C THR A 378 4.49 -16.26 31.22
N ARG A 379 5.29 -15.97 32.26
CA ARG A 379 5.17 -14.71 33.00
C ARG A 379 5.66 -13.51 32.16
N ARG A 380 4.91 -12.41 32.21
CA ARG A 380 5.21 -11.11 31.58
C ARG A 380 5.44 -10.08 32.67
N ARG A 381 6.45 -9.24 32.48
CA ARG A 381 6.73 -8.13 33.38
C ARG A 381 5.95 -6.88 32.98
N VAL A 382 5.41 -6.18 33.98
CA VAL A 382 4.64 -4.95 33.77
C VAL A 382 5.31 -3.82 34.54
N ARG A 383 5.49 -2.66 33.89
CA ARG A 383 6.01 -1.48 34.58
C ARG A 383 4.92 -0.92 35.47
N ALA A 384 5.26 -0.58 36.71
CA ALA A 384 4.29 0.00 37.63
C ALA A 384 3.75 1.37 37.18
N ALA A 385 4.41 2.03 36.22
CA ALA A 385 3.93 3.26 35.59
C ALA A 385 2.81 3.04 34.55
N ASP A 386 2.66 1.81 34.05
CA ASP A 386 1.63 1.44 33.07
C ASP A 386 0.32 1.01 33.76
N LEU A 387 0.28 1.05 35.10
CA LEU A 387 -0.87 0.69 35.93
C LEU A 387 -1.55 1.95 36.46
N THR A 388 -2.88 1.94 36.48
CA THR A 388 -3.69 2.96 37.16
C THR A 388 -3.53 2.87 38.69
N ASP A 389 -3.93 3.91 39.41
CA ASP A 389 -3.88 3.90 40.89
C ASP A 389 -4.73 2.79 41.52
N GLU A 390 -5.83 2.38 40.86
CA GLU A 390 -6.65 1.24 41.30
C GLU A 390 -5.93 -0.09 41.04
N GLU A 391 -5.37 -0.28 39.84
CA GLU A 391 -4.60 -1.48 39.50
C GLU A 391 -3.35 -1.64 40.36
N ARG A 392 -2.69 -0.53 40.73
CA ARG A 392 -1.53 -0.55 41.61
C ARG A 392 -1.90 -1.06 43.01
N ARG A 393 -3.03 -0.63 43.58
CA ARG A 393 -3.53 -1.15 44.88
C ARG A 393 -3.79 -2.65 44.84
N ILE A 394 -4.40 -3.14 43.75
CA ILE A 394 -4.62 -4.58 43.56
C ILE A 394 -3.27 -5.31 43.47
N ALA A 395 -2.35 -4.80 42.65
CA ALA A 395 -1.04 -5.42 42.50
C ALA A 395 -0.25 -5.44 43.82
N ASP A 396 -0.31 -4.38 44.62
CA ASP A 396 0.33 -4.29 45.94
C ASP A 396 -0.23 -5.34 46.92
N ALA A 397 -1.55 -5.59 46.93
CA ALA A 397 -2.14 -6.66 47.74
C ALA A 397 -1.62 -8.06 47.35
N PHE A 398 -1.41 -8.30 46.05
CA PHE A 398 -0.80 -9.54 45.57
C PHE A 398 0.72 -9.59 45.85
N VAL A 399 1.42 -8.45 45.94
CA VAL A 399 2.82 -8.37 46.39
C VAL A 399 2.93 -8.70 47.88
N ASP A 400 2.05 -8.13 48.72
CA ASP A 400 2.00 -8.37 50.16
C ASP A 400 1.71 -9.85 50.48
N ALA A 401 0.87 -10.49 49.66
CA ALA A 401 0.60 -11.92 49.72
C ALA A 401 1.70 -12.81 49.12
N ARG A 402 2.80 -12.23 48.61
CA ARG A 402 3.93 -12.90 47.95
C ARG A 402 3.53 -13.67 46.68
N LEU A 403 2.47 -13.25 45.99
CA LEU A 403 2.02 -13.81 44.71
C LEU A 403 2.56 -13.02 43.51
N LEU A 404 2.86 -11.73 43.69
CA LEU A 404 3.65 -10.90 42.80
C LEU A 404 4.97 -10.49 43.48
N ILE A 405 5.98 -10.16 42.68
CA ILE A 405 7.27 -9.65 43.13
C ILE A 405 7.47 -8.26 42.55
N SER A 406 7.85 -7.31 43.41
CA SER A 406 8.29 -5.98 43.01
C SER A 406 9.80 -5.92 42.95
N ARG A 407 10.36 -5.51 41.82
CA ARG A 407 11.79 -5.28 41.62
C ARG A 407 12.04 -3.88 41.08
N THR A 408 13.09 -3.22 41.55
CA THR A 408 13.54 -1.96 40.97
C THR A 408 14.61 -2.26 39.93
N SER A 409 14.36 -1.92 38.67
CA SER A 409 15.30 -2.09 37.56
C SER A 409 15.41 -0.78 36.80
N SER A 410 16.63 -0.26 36.64
CA SER A 410 16.90 0.97 35.87
C SER A 410 16.19 2.23 36.40
N GLY A 411 15.91 2.29 37.71
CA GLY A 411 15.15 3.40 38.31
C GLY A 411 13.62 3.29 38.15
N HIS A 412 13.12 2.22 37.53
CA HIS A 412 11.68 1.95 37.41
C HIS A 412 11.28 0.72 38.23
N VAL A 413 10.11 0.78 38.86
CA VAL A 413 9.51 -0.35 39.56
C VAL A 413 8.82 -1.25 38.54
N VAL A 414 9.22 -2.52 38.50
CA VAL A 414 8.67 -3.55 37.62
C VAL A 414 8.06 -4.64 38.49
N LEU A 415 6.85 -5.05 38.14
CA LEU A 415 6.08 -6.09 38.80
C LEU A 415 6.11 -7.37 37.95
N ASP A 416 6.24 -8.53 38.61
CA ASP A 416 6.31 -9.85 37.97
C ASP A 416 5.55 -10.89 38.81
N VAL A 417 5.10 -11.98 38.18
CA VAL A 417 4.45 -13.09 38.90
C VAL A 417 5.51 -13.87 39.69
N ALA A 418 5.26 -14.07 40.99
CA ALA A 418 6.19 -14.78 41.87
C ALA A 418 6.48 -16.20 41.38
N HIS A 419 5.45 -16.89 40.86
CA HIS A 419 5.57 -18.20 40.27
C HIS A 419 4.47 -18.48 39.24
N GLU A 420 4.80 -19.16 38.14
CA GLU A 420 3.81 -19.60 37.12
C GLU A 420 2.72 -20.53 37.66
N ALA A 421 2.92 -21.08 38.86
CA ALA A 421 1.94 -21.90 39.55
C ALA A 421 0.63 -21.13 39.80
N LEU A 422 0.70 -19.79 39.89
CA LEU A 422 -0.48 -18.94 40.04
C LEU A 422 -1.45 -19.12 38.86
N PHE A 423 -1.00 -18.92 37.62
CA PHE A 423 -1.87 -19.06 36.44
C PHE A 423 -1.99 -20.50 35.91
N ARG A 424 -1.16 -21.45 36.39
CA ARG A 424 -1.32 -22.88 36.08
C ARG A 424 -2.36 -23.57 36.97
N TYR A 425 -2.40 -23.27 38.27
CA TYR A 425 -3.20 -24.03 39.23
C TYR A 425 -4.40 -23.27 39.80
N TRP A 426 -4.40 -21.93 39.84
CA TRP A 426 -5.57 -21.17 40.28
C TRP A 426 -6.61 -21.07 39.15
N ALA A 427 -7.77 -21.71 39.38
CA ALA A 427 -8.77 -21.92 38.34
C ALA A 427 -9.34 -20.63 37.70
N PRO A 428 -9.66 -19.56 38.46
CA PRO A 428 -10.17 -18.30 37.89
C PRO A 428 -9.21 -17.67 36.88
N LEU A 429 -7.93 -17.51 37.25
CA LEU A 429 -6.93 -16.93 36.35
C LEU A 429 -6.58 -17.85 35.18
N ARG A 430 -6.58 -19.18 35.38
CA ARG A 430 -6.36 -20.13 34.28
C ARG A 430 -7.47 -20.02 33.23
N GLN A 431 -8.74 -20.01 33.66
CA GLN A 431 -9.88 -19.87 32.75
C GLN A 431 -9.87 -18.52 32.02
N GLU A 432 -9.47 -17.45 32.72
CA GLU A 432 -9.28 -16.13 32.11
C GLU A 432 -8.19 -16.13 31.03
N VAL A 433 -7.04 -16.76 31.29
CA VAL A 433 -5.94 -16.88 30.33
C VAL A 433 -6.31 -17.77 29.13
N GLU A 434 -7.00 -18.88 29.37
CA GLU A 434 -7.44 -19.81 28.32
C GLU A 434 -8.52 -19.19 27.43
N SER A 435 -9.52 -18.52 28.00
CA SER A 435 -10.57 -17.83 27.24
C SER A 435 -10.06 -16.66 26.39
N HIS A 436 -8.92 -16.07 26.76
CA HIS A 436 -8.29 -14.96 26.04
C HIS A 436 -6.99 -15.36 25.30
N ALA A 437 -6.75 -16.65 25.10
CA ALA A 437 -5.50 -17.15 24.50
C ALA A 437 -5.21 -16.55 23.10
N GLU A 438 -6.24 -16.41 22.25
CA GLU A 438 -6.08 -15.81 20.92
C GLU A 438 -5.76 -14.31 20.96
N ALA A 439 -6.35 -13.57 21.93
CA ALA A 439 -6.02 -12.16 22.14
C ALA A 439 -4.58 -11.99 22.63
N LEU A 440 -4.13 -12.85 23.55
CA LEU A 440 -2.75 -12.88 24.03
C LEU A 440 -1.77 -13.17 22.89
N ARG A 441 -2.06 -14.15 22.02
CA ARG A 441 -1.21 -14.45 20.84
C ARG A 441 -1.11 -13.28 19.87
N ARG A 442 -2.23 -12.63 19.56
CA ARG A 442 -2.27 -11.43 18.68
C ARG A 442 -1.42 -10.30 19.27
N ARG A 443 -1.54 -10.05 20.58
CA ARG A 443 -0.75 -9.04 21.29
C ARG A 443 0.74 -9.37 21.25
N THR A 444 1.13 -10.60 21.60
CA THR A 444 2.54 -11.02 21.58
C THR A 444 3.15 -10.89 20.18
N GLN A 445 2.39 -11.19 19.12
CA GLN A 445 2.85 -11.01 17.75
C GLN A 445 3.08 -9.52 17.39
N LEU A 446 2.19 -8.62 17.81
CA LEU A 446 2.33 -7.16 17.61
C LEU A 446 3.53 -6.60 18.39
N GLU A 447 3.68 -6.98 19.66
CA GLU A 447 4.83 -6.60 20.50
C GLU A 447 6.15 -7.10 19.87
N ARG A 448 6.14 -8.31 19.29
CA ARG A 448 7.32 -8.86 18.59
C ARG A 448 7.69 -8.03 17.36
N TRP A 449 6.74 -7.69 16.49
CA TRP A 449 7.00 -6.85 15.32
C TRP A 449 7.51 -5.46 15.71
N ALA A 450 6.88 -4.82 16.71
CA ALA A 450 7.32 -3.52 17.21
C ALA A 450 8.75 -3.59 17.80
N GLY A 451 9.05 -4.63 18.57
CA GLY A 451 10.37 -4.85 19.15
C GLY A 451 11.45 -5.13 18.09
N GLU A 452 11.14 -5.90 17.05
CA GLU A 452 12.06 -6.13 15.90
C GLU A 452 12.35 -4.81 15.17
N TRP A 453 11.32 -4.01 14.90
CA TRP A 453 11.48 -2.69 14.27
C TRP A 453 12.35 -1.75 15.11
N LEU A 454 12.14 -1.69 16.43
CA LEU A 454 12.97 -0.88 17.33
C LEU A 454 14.42 -1.36 17.37
N ARG A 455 14.67 -2.67 17.50
CA ARG A 455 16.03 -3.26 17.48
C ARG A 455 16.75 -3.01 16.16
N SER A 456 16.01 -2.90 15.05
CA SER A 456 16.59 -2.58 13.75
C SER A 456 17.05 -1.13 13.60
N GLY A 457 16.78 -0.26 14.58
CA GLY A 457 16.99 1.19 14.44
C GLY A 457 15.88 1.87 13.64
N ARG A 458 14.65 1.34 13.70
CA ARG A 458 13.44 1.88 13.04
C ARG A 458 13.49 1.84 11.50
N LEU A 459 14.10 0.79 10.92
CA LEU A 459 14.16 0.64 9.46
C LEU A 459 12.79 0.40 8.83
N ARG A 460 12.56 0.99 7.65
CA ARG A 460 11.30 0.87 6.90
C ARG A 460 10.94 -0.56 6.51
N ALA A 461 11.93 -1.43 6.29
CA ALA A 461 11.72 -2.81 5.85
C ALA A 461 10.92 -3.68 6.86
N PHE A 462 10.82 -3.25 8.12
CA PHE A 462 10.08 -3.96 9.17
C PHE A 462 8.65 -3.43 9.36
N LEU A 463 8.27 -2.33 8.70
CA LEU A 463 6.93 -1.78 8.79
C LEU A 463 5.92 -2.66 8.05
N LEU A 464 4.68 -2.71 8.55
CA LEU A 464 3.60 -3.47 7.92
C LEU A 464 2.97 -2.66 6.79
N ARG A 465 2.50 -3.35 5.74
CA ARG A 465 1.75 -2.77 4.62
C ARG A 465 0.58 -3.67 4.21
N GLY A 466 -0.40 -3.09 3.51
CA GLY A 466 -1.55 -3.81 2.96
C GLY A 466 -2.31 -4.64 4.00
N GLU A 467 -2.67 -5.89 3.63
CA GLU A 467 -3.46 -6.80 4.47
C GLU A 467 -2.84 -7.08 5.84
N ARG A 468 -1.50 -7.12 5.94
CA ARG A 468 -0.82 -7.33 7.23
C ARG A 468 -1.04 -6.16 8.18
N LEU A 469 -0.99 -4.93 7.67
CA LEU A 469 -1.28 -3.73 8.46
C LEU A 469 -2.78 -3.67 8.81
N HIS A 470 -3.66 -3.97 7.85
CA HIS A 470 -5.10 -3.95 8.07
C HIS A 470 -5.53 -4.98 9.14
N THR A 471 -4.97 -6.18 9.06
CA THR A 471 -5.17 -7.25 10.06
C THR A 471 -4.64 -6.81 11.44
N ALA A 472 -3.44 -6.24 11.50
CA ALA A 472 -2.86 -5.72 12.75
C ALA A 472 -3.72 -4.60 13.37
N MET A 473 -4.28 -3.70 12.55
CA MET A 473 -5.16 -2.64 13.02
C MET A 473 -6.51 -3.17 13.51
N ARG A 474 -7.10 -4.16 12.82
CA ARG A 474 -8.30 -4.86 13.30
C ARG A 474 -8.06 -5.52 14.65
N TRP A 475 -6.91 -6.18 14.84
CA TRP A 475 -6.56 -6.81 16.12
C TRP A 475 -6.53 -5.80 17.28
N VAL A 476 -6.09 -4.57 17.03
CA VAL A 476 -6.09 -3.49 18.04
C VAL A 476 -7.47 -2.87 18.22
N ALA A 477 -8.29 -2.78 17.17
CA ALA A 477 -9.66 -2.29 17.28
C ALA A 477 -10.58 -3.26 18.04
N ASP A 478 -10.36 -4.56 17.86
CA ASP A 478 -11.10 -5.63 18.53
C ASP A 478 -10.64 -5.88 19.98
N SER A 479 -9.51 -5.31 20.40
CA SER A 479 -9.01 -5.46 21.77
C SER A 479 -9.60 -4.41 22.71
N THR A 480 -9.97 -4.83 23.91
CA THR A 480 -10.39 -3.92 25.00
C THR A 480 -9.22 -3.10 25.58
N GLU A 481 -7.98 -3.53 25.34
CA GLU A 481 -6.76 -2.81 25.69
C GLU A 481 -6.33 -1.89 24.53
N GLN A 482 -6.16 -0.58 24.79
CA GLN A 482 -5.58 0.32 23.79
C GLN A 482 -4.11 -0.04 23.53
N ALA A 483 -3.66 0.09 22.28
CA ALA A 483 -2.23 0.00 21.99
C ALA A 483 -1.51 1.20 22.64
N VAL A 484 -0.62 0.93 23.59
CA VAL A 484 0.18 1.95 24.29
C VAL A 484 1.66 1.72 24.05
N GLY A 485 2.42 2.81 23.95
CA GLY A 485 3.88 2.77 23.81
C GLY A 485 4.37 2.34 22.43
N GLU A 486 5.30 1.38 22.40
CA GLU A 486 6.08 0.99 21.22
C GLU A 486 5.22 0.43 20.07
N VAL A 487 4.14 -0.30 20.39
CA VAL A 487 3.22 -0.87 19.38
C VAL A 487 2.41 0.24 18.70
N ALA A 488 2.00 1.28 19.42
CA ALA A 488 1.27 2.40 18.85
C ALA A 488 2.15 3.22 17.90
N GLU A 489 3.40 3.48 18.29
CA GLU A 489 4.39 4.15 17.44
C GLU A 489 4.66 3.35 16.16
N PHE A 490 4.84 2.03 16.29
CA PHE A 490 5.06 1.13 15.15
C PHE A 490 3.88 1.12 14.16
N LEU A 491 2.63 1.03 14.66
CA LEU A 491 1.44 1.03 13.80
C LEU A 491 1.21 2.40 13.14
N ALA A 492 1.50 3.50 13.84
CA ALA A 492 1.44 4.84 13.25
C ALA A 492 2.50 5.01 12.14
N ALA A 493 3.73 4.57 12.39
CA ALA A 493 4.81 4.58 11.38
C ALA A 493 4.47 3.68 10.17
N SER A 494 3.90 2.49 10.42
CA SER A 494 3.47 1.57 9.36
C SER A 494 2.36 2.18 8.51
N ARG A 495 1.38 2.85 9.15
CA ARG A 495 0.31 3.57 8.43
C ARG A 495 0.84 4.70 7.56
N GLY A 496 1.76 5.50 8.09
CA GLY A 496 2.39 6.57 7.31
C GLY A 496 3.18 6.05 6.11
N ASP A 497 3.96 4.98 6.29
CA ASP A 497 4.74 4.37 5.21
C ASP A 497 3.86 3.67 4.16
N ASP A 498 2.80 2.99 4.58
CA ASP A 498 1.79 2.39 3.69
C ASP A 498 1.06 3.44 2.85
N GLN A 499 0.69 4.59 3.45
CA GLN A 499 0.07 5.69 2.73
C GLN A 499 1.03 6.31 1.70
N VAL A 500 2.29 6.55 2.07
CA VAL A 500 3.31 7.05 1.12
C VAL A 500 3.55 6.06 -0.02
N TRP A 501 3.50 4.75 0.26
CA TRP A 501 3.62 3.74 -0.77
C TRP A 501 2.41 3.74 -1.72
N ARG A 502 1.18 3.80 -1.20
CA ARG A 502 -0.05 3.89 -2.01
C ARG A 502 -0.08 5.15 -2.87
N ASP A 503 0.33 6.29 -2.33
CA ASP A 503 0.43 7.55 -3.09
C ASP A 503 1.40 7.41 -4.28
N ARG A 504 2.58 6.81 -4.05
CA ARG A 504 3.56 6.57 -5.13
C ARG A 504 3.07 5.56 -6.15
N LEU A 505 2.37 4.52 -5.69
CA LEU A 505 1.80 3.52 -6.60
C LEU A 505 0.73 4.16 -7.49
N ALA A 506 -0.18 4.95 -6.90
CA ALA A 506 -1.20 5.70 -7.65
C ALA A 506 -0.57 6.64 -8.70
N ASP A 507 0.46 7.41 -8.33
CA ASP A 507 1.16 8.29 -9.26
C ASP A 507 1.89 7.50 -10.37
N SER A 508 2.47 6.33 -10.06
CA SER A 508 3.11 5.45 -11.04
C SER A 508 2.10 4.83 -12.02
N LEU A 509 0.96 4.35 -11.52
CA LEU A 509 -0.12 3.79 -12.34
C LEU A 509 -0.72 4.85 -13.25
N ALA A 510 -0.94 6.06 -12.75
CA ALA A 510 -1.42 7.18 -13.54
C ALA A 510 -0.42 7.61 -14.64
N ALA A 511 0.89 7.56 -14.37
CA ALA A 511 1.92 7.77 -15.39
C ALA A 511 1.88 6.66 -16.47
N GLN A 512 1.74 5.40 -16.07
CA GLN A 512 1.58 4.27 -16.99
C GLN A 512 0.33 4.43 -17.86
N ALA A 513 -0.82 4.75 -17.27
CA ALA A 513 -2.06 4.98 -18.02
C ALA A 513 -1.94 6.12 -19.03
N THR A 514 -1.21 7.18 -18.69
CA THR A 514 -0.95 8.30 -19.59
C THR A 514 -0.17 7.87 -20.85
N LEU A 515 0.74 6.90 -20.72
CA LEU A 515 1.48 6.35 -21.86
C LEU A 515 0.63 5.35 -22.66
N THR A 516 -0.25 4.62 -22.00
CA THR A 516 -1.10 3.61 -22.64
C THR A 516 -2.31 4.22 -23.35
N CYS A 517 -2.75 5.43 -22.98
CA CYS A 517 -4.04 5.99 -23.40
C CYS A 517 -4.25 6.07 -24.93
N GLU A 518 -3.21 6.23 -25.74
CA GLU A 518 -3.31 6.29 -27.21
C GLU A 518 -3.31 4.90 -27.86
N LEU A 519 -2.73 3.91 -27.19
CA LEU A 519 -2.60 2.54 -27.68
C LEU A 519 -3.79 1.68 -27.25
N ASP A 520 -4.16 1.77 -25.97
CA ASP A 520 -5.28 1.06 -25.37
C ASP A 520 -5.99 1.99 -24.35
N PRO A 521 -6.94 2.81 -24.81
CA PRO A 521 -7.69 3.72 -23.95
C PRO A 521 -8.50 3.01 -22.86
N GLU A 522 -9.02 1.80 -23.14
CA GLU A 522 -9.82 1.03 -22.17
C GLU A 522 -8.94 0.54 -21.02
N LEU A 523 -7.77 -0.04 -21.34
CA LEU A 523 -6.79 -0.44 -20.32
C LEU A 523 -6.28 0.78 -19.54
N ALA A 524 -6.08 1.92 -20.19
CA ALA A 524 -5.69 3.15 -19.49
C ALA A 524 -6.75 3.59 -18.47
N ILE A 525 -8.06 3.53 -18.81
CA ILE A 525 -9.13 3.82 -17.85
C ILE A 525 -9.10 2.83 -16.69
N LEU A 526 -8.94 1.52 -16.97
CA LEU A 526 -8.85 0.48 -15.94
C LEU A 526 -7.68 0.69 -14.97
N ILE A 527 -6.50 1.04 -15.48
CA ILE A 527 -5.32 1.35 -14.65
C ILE A 527 -5.61 2.54 -13.74
N VAL A 528 -6.28 3.57 -14.26
CA VAL A 528 -6.58 4.78 -13.48
C VAL A 528 -7.66 4.53 -12.44
N LEU A 529 -8.70 3.75 -12.76
CA LEU A 529 -9.70 3.33 -11.77
C LEU A 529 -9.03 2.57 -10.62
N ALA A 530 -8.14 1.62 -10.93
CA ALA A 530 -7.36 0.93 -9.90
C ALA A 530 -6.48 1.89 -9.07
N ALA A 531 -5.86 2.88 -9.71
CA ALA A 531 -5.08 3.90 -9.00
C ALA A 531 -5.93 4.74 -8.02
N ILE A 532 -7.14 5.11 -8.43
CA ILE A 532 -8.04 5.96 -7.63
C ILE A 532 -8.73 5.16 -6.52
N GLU A 533 -9.26 3.99 -6.83
CA GLU A 533 -10.15 3.21 -5.96
C GLU A 533 -9.38 2.27 -5.01
N GLU A 534 -8.29 1.66 -5.49
CA GLU A 534 -7.54 0.67 -4.71
C GLU A 534 -6.31 1.27 -4.00
N CYS A 535 -5.76 2.38 -4.53
CA CYS A 535 -4.58 3.02 -3.95
C CYS A 535 -4.93 4.33 -3.24
N ALA A 536 -4.98 5.44 -3.97
CA ALA A 536 -5.25 6.78 -3.44
C ALA A 536 -5.76 7.72 -4.56
N PRO A 537 -6.81 8.53 -4.31
CA PRO A 537 -7.27 9.53 -5.26
C PRO A 537 -6.25 10.66 -5.38
N ARG A 538 -5.44 10.64 -6.44
CA ARG A 538 -4.36 11.60 -6.69
C ARG A 538 -4.70 12.51 -7.87
N PRO A 539 -4.27 13.79 -7.87
CA PRO A 539 -4.49 14.69 -9.00
C PRO A 539 -3.95 14.14 -10.33
N LEU A 540 -2.79 13.48 -10.32
CA LEU A 540 -2.21 12.86 -11.51
C LEU A 540 -3.10 11.75 -12.08
N ALA A 541 -3.75 10.98 -11.21
CA ALA A 541 -4.70 9.93 -11.60
C ALA A 541 -5.94 10.53 -12.28
N PHE A 542 -6.53 11.61 -11.74
CA PHE A 542 -7.65 12.28 -12.40
C PHE A 542 -7.26 12.92 -13.74
N ARG A 543 -6.04 13.46 -13.88
CA ARG A 543 -5.53 13.94 -15.18
C ARG A 543 -5.39 12.79 -16.19
N ALA A 544 -4.84 11.65 -15.76
CA ALA A 544 -4.74 10.46 -16.58
C ALA A 544 -6.13 9.92 -16.96
N LEU A 545 -7.11 9.97 -16.04
CA LEU A 545 -8.49 9.56 -16.28
C LEU A 545 -9.11 10.38 -17.40
N HIS A 546 -8.98 11.71 -17.32
CA HIS A 546 -9.50 12.61 -18.33
C HIS A 546 -8.88 12.33 -19.70
N ARG A 547 -7.55 12.12 -19.76
CA ARG A 547 -6.86 11.78 -21.02
C ARG A 547 -7.33 10.43 -21.58
N ALA A 548 -7.47 9.41 -20.73
CA ALA A 548 -7.90 8.08 -21.13
C ALA A 548 -9.37 8.07 -21.61
N LEU A 549 -10.26 8.78 -20.91
CA LEU A 549 -11.65 8.99 -21.33
C LEU A 549 -11.76 9.74 -22.66
N TRP A 550 -10.88 10.71 -22.91
CA TRP A 550 -10.88 11.46 -24.16
C TRP A 550 -10.38 10.61 -25.34
N ALA A 551 -9.41 9.74 -25.09
CA ALA A 551 -8.93 8.77 -26.09
C ALA A 551 -9.93 7.62 -26.31
N CYS A 552 -10.73 7.26 -25.30
CA CYS A 552 -11.72 6.19 -25.40
C CYS A 552 -12.94 6.63 -26.21
N ARG A 553 -12.98 6.18 -27.47
CA ARG A 553 -14.10 6.44 -28.40
C ARG A 553 -15.19 5.39 -28.35
N GLN A 554 -14.96 4.26 -27.69
CA GLN A 554 -15.93 3.18 -27.59
C GLN A 554 -17.10 3.56 -26.67
N ARG A 555 -18.33 3.31 -27.13
CA ARG A 555 -19.58 3.64 -26.43
C ARG A 555 -20.33 2.40 -25.99
N VAL A 556 -20.43 1.41 -26.88
CA VAL A 556 -21.24 0.22 -26.65
C VAL A 556 -20.46 -0.99 -27.14
N LEU A 557 -20.50 -2.08 -26.37
CA LEU A 557 -19.97 -3.39 -26.73
C LEU A 557 -21.13 -4.40 -26.77
N LEU A 558 -21.36 -5.01 -27.93
CA LEU A 558 -22.38 -6.03 -28.13
C LEU A 558 -21.73 -7.41 -28.08
N ARG A 559 -22.22 -8.27 -27.17
CA ARG A 559 -21.81 -9.66 -27.04
C ARG A 559 -23.04 -10.54 -27.14
N GLY A 560 -22.97 -11.59 -27.95
CA GLY A 560 -24.06 -12.57 -28.05
C GLY A 560 -23.90 -13.57 -29.19
N HIS A 561 -23.13 -13.22 -30.23
CA HIS A 561 -22.71 -14.19 -31.24
C HIS A 561 -21.71 -15.20 -30.65
N ASP A 562 -21.81 -16.44 -31.10
CA ASP A 562 -20.99 -17.57 -30.61
C ASP A 562 -19.73 -17.80 -31.46
N ASP A 563 -19.56 -17.04 -32.56
CA ASP A 563 -18.46 -17.14 -33.52
C ASP A 563 -18.22 -15.76 -34.18
N TRP A 564 -17.28 -15.67 -35.13
CA TRP A 564 -16.87 -14.44 -35.83
C TRP A 564 -18.04 -13.63 -36.37
N VAL A 565 -17.98 -12.31 -36.22
CA VAL A 565 -18.95 -11.38 -36.83
C VAL A 565 -18.31 -10.79 -38.08
N TRP A 566 -18.99 -10.95 -39.22
CA TRP A 566 -18.50 -10.55 -40.54
C TRP A 566 -19.12 -9.25 -41.02
N GLY A 567 -20.46 -9.18 -41.06
CA GLY A 567 -21.17 -7.99 -41.53
C GLY A 567 -21.82 -7.20 -40.41
N VAL A 568 -21.91 -5.88 -40.58
CA VAL A 568 -22.68 -4.98 -39.71
C VAL A 568 -23.34 -3.88 -40.52
N ALA A 569 -24.60 -3.54 -40.22
CA ALA A 569 -25.34 -2.50 -40.91
C ALA A 569 -26.25 -1.70 -39.97
N TRP A 570 -26.30 -0.38 -40.16
CA TRP A 570 -27.29 0.47 -39.50
C TRP A 570 -28.62 0.50 -40.25
N SER A 571 -29.72 0.55 -39.50
CA SER A 571 -31.00 0.93 -40.05
C SER A 571 -30.97 2.40 -40.51
N PRO A 572 -31.70 2.78 -41.57
CA PRO A 572 -31.71 4.16 -42.08
C PRO A 572 -32.18 5.21 -41.05
N ASP A 573 -32.96 4.80 -40.05
CA ASP A 573 -33.43 5.66 -38.97
C ASP A 573 -32.48 5.72 -37.76
N GLY A 574 -31.38 4.96 -37.77
CA GLY A 574 -30.38 4.92 -36.71
C GLY A 574 -30.83 4.20 -35.43
N ARG A 575 -31.99 3.53 -35.44
CA ARG A 575 -32.57 2.92 -34.23
C ARG A 575 -32.21 1.45 -34.03
N THR A 576 -31.69 0.79 -35.06
CA THR A 576 -31.39 -0.63 -35.02
C THR A 576 -30.06 -0.89 -35.72
N LEU A 577 -29.26 -1.78 -35.15
CA LEU A 577 -28.06 -2.31 -35.78
C LEU A 577 -28.29 -3.78 -36.12
N ALA A 578 -27.90 -4.22 -37.31
CA ALA A 578 -27.92 -5.62 -37.70
C ALA A 578 -26.49 -6.17 -37.81
N SER A 579 -26.30 -7.43 -37.44
CA SER A 579 -25.03 -8.13 -37.57
C SER A 579 -25.18 -9.52 -38.18
N ALA A 580 -24.21 -9.91 -39.00
CA ALA A 580 -24.12 -11.23 -39.64
C ALA A 580 -22.90 -11.99 -39.11
N SER A 581 -23.07 -13.27 -38.78
CA SER A 581 -22.02 -14.06 -38.11
C SER A 581 -21.82 -15.46 -38.70
N HIS A 582 -20.64 -16.00 -38.41
CA HIS A 582 -20.27 -17.40 -38.55
C HIS A 582 -21.14 -18.36 -37.74
N ASP A 583 -21.89 -17.90 -36.73
CA ASP A 583 -22.83 -18.71 -35.96
C ASP A 583 -24.13 -19.06 -36.73
N HIS A 584 -24.17 -18.74 -38.03
CA HIS A 584 -25.29 -18.93 -38.97
C HIS A 584 -26.51 -18.05 -38.67
N THR A 585 -26.38 -17.05 -37.81
CA THR A 585 -27.46 -16.14 -37.44
C THR A 585 -27.22 -14.72 -37.91
N VAL A 586 -28.32 -13.99 -38.05
CA VAL A 586 -28.32 -12.54 -38.11
C VAL A 586 -28.98 -12.01 -36.85
N ARG A 587 -28.41 -11.00 -36.21
CA ARG A 587 -28.96 -10.42 -34.97
C ARG A 587 -29.26 -8.95 -35.15
N LEU A 588 -30.35 -8.50 -34.52
CA LEU A 588 -30.77 -7.11 -34.47
C LEU A 588 -30.57 -6.59 -33.05
N TRP A 589 -30.03 -5.39 -32.93
CA TRP A 589 -29.62 -4.78 -31.67
C TRP A 589 -30.15 -3.37 -31.54
N ASP A 590 -30.39 -2.94 -30.31
CA ASP A 590 -30.54 -1.52 -29.98
C ASP A 590 -29.14 -0.91 -29.81
N PRO A 591 -28.73 0.03 -30.66
CA PRO A 591 -27.39 0.62 -30.59
C PRO A 591 -27.18 1.59 -29.42
N ARG A 592 -28.22 1.88 -28.61
CA ARG A 592 -28.14 2.81 -27.48
C ARG A 592 -27.62 2.15 -26.21
N ASP A 593 -28.11 0.95 -25.92
CA ASP A 593 -27.78 0.18 -24.72
C ASP A 593 -27.18 -1.20 -25.02
N GLY A 594 -27.20 -1.59 -26.30
CA GLY A 594 -26.66 -2.85 -26.78
C GLY A 594 -27.56 -4.06 -26.54
N THR A 595 -28.83 -3.83 -26.26
CA THR A 595 -29.80 -4.92 -26.06
C THR A 595 -30.03 -5.68 -27.37
N GLU A 596 -30.07 -7.02 -27.28
CA GLU A 596 -30.45 -7.87 -28.41
C GLU A 596 -31.98 -7.79 -28.60
N LEU A 597 -32.41 -7.27 -29.75
CA LEU A 597 -33.81 -7.14 -30.10
C LEU A 597 -34.34 -8.44 -30.72
N ARG A 598 -33.55 -9.11 -31.56
CA ARG A 598 -33.98 -10.31 -32.29
C ARG A 598 -32.82 -11.14 -32.83
N VAL A 599 -33.04 -12.45 -32.94
CA VAL A 599 -32.18 -13.39 -33.69
C VAL A 599 -32.95 -13.97 -34.86
N LEU A 600 -32.46 -13.76 -36.08
CA LEU A 600 -32.99 -14.32 -37.31
C LEU A 600 -32.24 -15.62 -37.61
N ARG A 601 -32.98 -16.73 -37.66
CA ARG A 601 -32.45 -18.08 -37.88
C ARG A 601 -33.04 -18.65 -39.16
N GLY A 602 -32.19 -19.20 -40.01
CA GLY A 602 -32.63 -19.87 -41.22
C GLY A 602 -31.49 -20.30 -42.14
N HIS A 603 -30.42 -19.53 -42.21
CA HIS A 603 -29.20 -19.92 -42.94
C HIS A 603 -28.58 -21.19 -42.35
N THR A 604 -28.00 -22.02 -43.23
CA THR A 604 -27.40 -23.32 -42.84
C THR A 604 -25.88 -23.31 -42.82
N ASP A 605 -25.27 -22.18 -43.15
CA ASP A 605 -23.83 -21.94 -43.15
C ASP A 605 -23.59 -20.47 -42.75
N ARG A 606 -22.32 -20.07 -42.66
CA ARG A 606 -21.85 -18.74 -42.23
C ARG A 606 -22.51 -17.62 -43.01
N VAL A 607 -23.00 -16.59 -42.31
CA VAL A 607 -23.58 -15.40 -42.94
C VAL A 607 -22.46 -14.39 -43.20
N ALA A 608 -22.31 -13.99 -44.46
CA ALA A 608 -21.27 -13.08 -44.94
C ALA A 608 -21.59 -11.62 -44.68
N THR A 609 -22.79 -11.18 -45.07
CA THR A 609 -23.17 -9.78 -44.95
C THR A 609 -24.64 -9.60 -44.63
N VAL A 610 -24.98 -8.37 -44.27
CA VAL A 610 -26.33 -7.92 -43.95
C VAL A 610 -26.51 -6.47 -44.41
N ALA A 611 -27.68 -6.14 -44.97
CA ALA A 611 -28.02 -4.76 -45.36
C ALA A 611 -29.51 -4.47 -45.18
N PHE A 612 -29.86 -3.25 -44.76
CA PHE A 612 -31.24 -2.80 -44.66
C PHE A 612 -31.77 -2.30 -46.01
N SER A 613 -33.08 -2.41 -46.21
CA SER A 613 -33.77 -1.66 -47.26
C SER A 613 -33.80 -0.16 -46.93
N PRO A 614 -33.93 0.74 -47.92
CA PRO A 614 -33.91 2.19 -47.70
C PRO A 614 -34.99 2.72 -46.75
N ASP A 615 -36.10 2.01 -46.64
CA ASP A 615 -37.21 2.31 -45.72
C ASP A 615 -37.06 1.65 -44.33
N GLY A 616 -36.03 0.80 -44.14
CA GLY A 616 -35.75 0.07 -42.90
C GLY A 616 -36.72 -1.07 -42.57
N THR A 617 -37.70 -1.38 -43.44
CA THR A 617 -38.73 -2.39 -43.17
C THR A 617 -38.27 -3.81 -43.48
N ARG A 618 -37.28 -3.95 -44.38
CA ARG A 618 -36.70 -5.22 -44.80
C ARG A 618 -35.20 -5.24 -44.55
N LEU A 619 -34.67 -6.45 -44.45
CA LEU A 619 -33.25 -6.73 -44.29
C LEU A 619 -32.86 -7.85 -45.25
N VAL A 620 -31.73 -7.74 -45.93
CA VAL A 620 -31.17 -8.82 -46.73
C VAL A 620 -29.94 -9.37 -46.03
N SER A 621 -29.78 -10.68 -46.03
CA SER A 621 -28.56 -11.37 -45.62
C SER A 621 -28.07 -12.31 -46.70
N ALA A 622 -26.76 -12.39 -46.90
CA ALA A 622 -26.12 -13.33 -47.82
C ALA A 622 -25.25 -14.31 -47.04
N ALA A 623 -25.27 -15.59 -47.44
CA ALA A 623 -24.55 -16.63 -46.73
C ALA A 623 -23.77 -17.58 -47.64
N GLN A 624 -22.84 -18.29 -47.02
CA GLN A 624 -22.02 -19.32 -47.63
C GLN A 624 -22.84 -20.58 -48.01
N ASP A 625 -24.13 -20.65 -47.61
CA ASP A 625 -25.09 -21.67 -48.02
C ASP A 625 -25.62 -21.49 -49.47
N ARG A 626 -25.11 -20.48 -50.18
CA ARG A 626 -25.43 -20.12 -51.57
C ARG A 626 -26.79 -19.44 -51.75
N THR A 627 -27.36 -18.94 -50.66
CA THR A 627 -28.63 -18.21 -50.68
C THR A 627 -28.47 -16.81 -50.09
N ALA A 628 -29.27 -15.87 -50.60
CA ALA A 628 -29.59 -14.65 -49.87
C ALA A 628 -31.04 -14.71 -49.38
N ARG A 629 -31.32 -14.16 -48.20
CA ARG A 629 -32.66 -14.13 -47.61
C ARG A 629 -33.06 -12.70 -47.33
N VAL A 630 -34.33 -12.37 -47.60
CA VAL A 630 -34.94 -11.11 -47.22
C VAL A 630 -35.87 -11.36 -46.05
N TRP A 631 -35.75 -10.54 -45.01
CA TRP A 631 -36.46 -10.63 -43.75
C TRP A 631 -37.28 -9.38 -43.51
N ASP A 632 -38.40 -9.54 -42.80
CA ASP A 632 -39.14 -8.43 -42.20
C ASP A 632 -38.44 -8.00 -40.90
N THR A 633 -38.07 -6.73 -40.76
CA THR A 633 -37.28 -6.26 -39.61
C THR A 633 -38.10 -6.23 -38.32
N ALA A 634 -39.41 -6.00 -38.41
CA ALA A 634 -40.30 -5.91 -37.26
C ALA A 634 -40.62 -7.27 -36.63
N SER A 635 -40.97 -8.26 -37.45
CA SER A 635 -41.35 -9.61 -37.02
C SER A 635 -40.18 -10.61 -37.04
N GLY A 636 -39.16 -10.36 -37.85
CA GLY A 636 -38.08 -11.30 -38.13
C GLY A 636 -38.49 -12.47 -39.02
N ALA A 637 -39.66 -12.40 -39.66
CA ALA A 637 -40.10 -13.43 -40.59
C ALA A 637 -39.26 -13.39 -41.87
N GLU A 638 -38.96 -14.56 -42.43
CA GLU A 638 -38.40 -14.68 -43.77
C GLU A 638 -39.47 -14.34 -44.80
N LEU A 639 -39.19 -13.35 -45.66
CA LEU A 639 -40.07 -12.89 -46.73
C LEU A 639 -39.71 -13.53 -48.07
N LEU A 640 -38.42 -13.57 -48.42
CA LEU A 640 -37.93 -14.08 -49.70
C LEU A 640 -36.67 -14.92 -49.54
N LEU A 641 -36.56 -15.97 -50.36
CA LEU A 641 -35.36 -16.78 -50.55
C LEU A 641 -34.83 -16.59 -51.97
N LEU A 642 -33.65 -15.96 -52.09
CA LEU A 642 -32.96 -15.71 -53.35
C LEU A 642 -31.94 -16.81 -53.59
N ALA A 643 -32.34 -17.84 -54.33
CA ALA A 643 -31.50 -18.98 -54.68
C ALA A 643 -31.21 -19.01 -56.19
N GLY A 644 -29.93 -19.18 -56.55
CA GLY A 644 -29.54 -19.32 -57.95
C GLY A 644 -28.04 -19.19 -58.25
N HIS A 645 -27.24 -18.74 -57.29
CA HIS A 645 -25.77 -18.79 -57.40
C HIS A 645 -25.25 -20.24 -57.28
N GLU A 646 -24.16 -20.54 -57.99
CA GLU A 646 -23.55 -21.87 -57.97
C GLU A 646 -22.59 -22.04 -56.79
N HIS A 647 -22.01 -20.92 -56.35
CA HIS A 647 -21.05 -20.84 -55.27
C HIS A 647 -21.53 -19.88 -54.16
N ARG A 648 -20.70 -19.77 -53.13
CA ARG A 648 -20.98 -19.06 -51.87
C ARG A 648 -21.15 -17.56 -52.13
N LEU A 649 -22.12 -16.94 -51.47
CA LEU A 649 -22.32 -15.49 -51.55
C LEU A 649 -21.42 -14.79 -50.55
N GLU A 650 -20.85 -13.67 -50.97
CA GLU A 650 -20.04 -12.78 -50.13
C GLU A 650 -20.76 -11.48 -49.83
N ALA A 651 -21.55 -10.96 -50.79
CA ALA A 651 -22.23 -9.69 -50.66
C ALA A 651 -23.69 -9.70 -51.08
N ALA A 652 -24.51 -8.86 -50.44
CA ALA A 652 -25.89 -8.60 -50.78
C ALA A 652 -26.32 -7.20 -50.32
N VAL A 653 -26.91 -6.41 -51.22
CA VAL A 653 -27.35 -5.03 -50.93
C VAL A 653 -28.66 -4.70 -51.63
N PHE A 654 -29.46 -3.82 -51.02
CA PHE A 654 -30.62 -3.23 -51.68
C PHE A 654 -30.22 -2.06 -52.57
N SER A 655 -30.97 -1.83 -53.65
CA SER A 655 -30.89 -0.56 -54.39
C SER A 655 -31.45 0.59 -53.54
N PRO A 656 -30.94 1.83 -53.68
CA PRO A 656 -31.43 3.01 -52.95
C PRO A 656 -32.93 3.33 -53.17
N ASP A 657 -33.52 2.86 -54.27
CA ASP A 657 -34.95 2.96 -54.55
C ASP A 657 -35.78 1.78 -53.99
N GLY A 658 -35.13 0.79 -53.38
CA GLY A 658 -35.74 -0.36 -52.71
C GLY A 658 -36.33 -1.42 -53.64
N ARG A 659 -36.12 -1.30 -54.96
CA ARG A 659 -36.74 -2.19 -55.97
C ARG A 659 -35.92 -3.42 -56.30
N LEU A 660 -34.61 -3.36 -56.13
CA LEU A 660 -33.69 -4.43 -56.49
C LEU A 660 -32.86 -4.88 -55.29
N VAL A 661 -32.43 -6.13 -55.33
CA VAL A 661 -31.35 -6.67 -54.50
C VAL A 661 -30.23 -7.10 -55.43
N ALA A 662 -29.00 -6.68 -55.16
CA ALA A 662 -27.81 -7.20 -55.83
C ALA A 662 -27.12 -8.23 -54.93
N THR A 663 -26.62 -9.33 -55.49
CA THR A 663 -25.83 -10.33 -54.78
C THR A 663 -24.53 -10.63 -55.53
N GLY A 664 -23.40 -10.64 -54.82
CA GLY A 664 -22.08 -11.01 -55.32
C GLY A 664 -21.63 -12.37 -54.76
N ALA A 665 -21.00 -13.19 -55.60
CA ALA A 665 -20.61 -14.55 -55.21
C ALA A 665 -19.22 -14.97 -55.73
N ARG A 666 -18.72 -16.07 -55.16
CA ARG A 666 -17.46 -16.73 -55.59
C ARG A 666 -17.55 -17.40 -56.97
N ASP A 667 -18.71 -17.37 -57.63
CA ASP A 667 -18.83 -17.78 -59.03
C ASP A 667 -18.36 -16.68 -60.00
N GLY A 668 -17.92 -15.53 -59.49
CA GLY A 668 -17.44 -14.39 -60.27
C GLY A 668 -18.56 -13.57 -60.91
N THR A 669 -19.81 -13.81 -60.50
CA THR A 669 -20.98 -13.11 -61.04
C THR A 669 -21.64 -12.21 -60.01
N VAL A 670 -22.28 -11.15 -60.49
CA VAL A 670 -23.24 -10.36 -59.72
C VAL A 670 -24.63 -10.61 -60.25
N ARG A 671 -25.60 -10.89 -59.39
CA ARG A 671 -27.00 -11.09 -59.78
C ARG A 671 -27.90 -10.00 -59.24
N LEU A 672 -28.85 -9.59 -60.06
CA LEU A 672 -29.89 -8.64 -59.69
C LEU A 672 -31.21 -9.39 -59.53
N TRP A 673 -31.90 -9.11 -58.44
CA TRP A 673 -33.18 -9.70 -58.07
C TRP A 673 -34.21 -8.61 -57.86
N SER A 674 -35.46 -8.93 -58.12
CA SER A 674 -36.60 -8.11 -57.75
C SER A 674 -36.79 -8.19 -56.22
N ALA A 675 -36.80 -7.04 -55.54
CA ALA A 675 -36.97 -6.99 -54.09
C ALA A 675 -38.38 -7.38 -53.62
N ASP A 676 -39.37 -7.35 -54.52
CA ASP A 676 -40.79 -7.58 -54.19
C ASP A 676 -41.17 -9.06 -54.21
N ASP A 677 -40.63 -9.83 -55.17
CA ASP A 677 -41.00 -11.24 -55.40
C ASP A 677 -39.80 -12.19 -55.49
N GLY A 678 -38.57 -11.67 -55.38
CA GLY A 678 -37.34 -12.46 -55.42
C GLY A 678 -36.98 -13.00 -56.80
N THR A 679 -37.62 -12.55 -57.87
CA THR A 679 -37.33 -13.02 -59.23
C THR A 679 -36.00 -12.49 -59.75
N GLY A 680 -35.20 -13.34 -60.40
CA GLY A 680 -33.94 -12.94 -61.02
C GLY A 680 -34.15 -12.03 -62.23
N ARG A 681 -33.55 -10.84 -62.21
CA ARG A 681 -33.65 -9.80 -63.26
C ARG A 681 -32.50 -9.83 -64.25
N ALA A 682 -31.27 -9.97 -63.76
CA ALA A 682 -30.07 -9.97 -64.58
C ALA A 682 -28.92 -10.73 -63.90
N VAL A 683 -27.99 -11.22 -64.72
CA VAL A 683 -26.70 -11.78 -64.28
C VAL A 683 -25.61 -11.00 -64.98
N LEU A 684 -24.79 -10.29 -64.20
CA LEU A 684 -23.66 -9.50 -64.66
C LEU A 684 -22.42 -10.39 -64.62
N THR A 685 -21.82 -10.62 -65.79
CA THR A 685 -20.65 -11.46 -65.98
C THR A 685 -19.49 -10.64 -66.53
N GLY A 686 -18.27 -10.93 -66.10
CA GLY A 686 -17.06 -10.27 -66.62
C GLY A 686 -15.88 -10.20 -65.65
N HIS A 687 -16.11 -10.39 -64.35
CA HIS A 687 -15.00 -10.56 -63.38
C HIS A 687 -14.26 -11.88 -63.60
N GLY A 688 -12.94 -11.86 -63.39
CA GLY A 688 -12.06 -13.01 -63.60
C GLY A 688 -11.91 -13.92 -62.37
N ASP A 689 -12.39 -13.47 -61.21
CA ASP A 689 -12.29 -14.16 -59.92
C ASP A 689 -13.51 -13.81 -59.05
N TRP A 690 -13.52 -14.24 -57.78
CA TRP A 690 -14.61 -14.03 -56.83
C TRP A 690 -15.04 -12.56 -56.74
N VAL A 691 -16.34 -12.31 -56.65
CA VAL A 691 -16.87 -10.99 -56.30
C VAL A 691 -17.02 -10.95 -54.78
N GLN A 692 -16.27 -10.05 -54.13
CA GLN A 692 -16.24 -9.92 -52.68
C GLN A 692 -17.32 -8.99 -52.16
N ASP A 693 -17.52 -7.86 -52.84
CA ASP A 693 -18.46 -6.84 -52.41
C ASP A 693 -19.19 -6.16 -53.57
N VAL A 694 -20.38 -5.62 -53.29
CA VAL A 694 -21.23 -4.91 -54.24
C VAL A 694 -21.90 -3.70 -53.60
N ALA A 695 -21.92 -2.56 -54.29
CA ALA A 695 -22.56 -1.34 -53.80
C ALA A 695 -23.27 -0.57 -54.91
N PHE A 696 -24.53 -0.19 -54.69
CA PHE A 696 -25.28 0.64 -55.65
C PHE A 696 -24.86 2.11 -55.54
N ALA A 697 -24.81 2.79 -56.69
CA ALA A 697 -24.72 4.24 -56.71
C ALA A 697 -26.01 4.85 -56.12
N PRO A 698 -25.95 6.02 -55.45
CA PRO A 698 -27.12 6.64 -54.79
C PRO A 698 -28.30 6.93 -55.72
N ASP A 699 -28.07 7.02 -57.03
CA ASP A 699 -29.10 7.25 -58.05
C ASP A 699 -29.77 5.95 -58.55
N SER A 700 -29.39 4.78 -58.00
CA SER A 700 -29.80 3.44 -58.45
C SER A 700 -29.49 3.13 -59.92
N ALA A 701 -28.71 3.95 -60.63
CA ALA A 701 -28.47 3.80 -62.06
C ALA A 701 -27.25 2.91 -62.37
N SER A 702 -26.35 2.77 -61.41
CA SER A 702 -25.12 1.99 -61.54
C SER A 702 -24.85 1.14 -60.29
N LEU A 703 -24.09 0.07 -60.47
CA LEU A 703 -23.61 -0.81 -59.41
C LEU A 703 -22.08 -0.91 -59.47
N ALA A 704 -21.41 -0.86 -58.33
CA ALA A 704 -19.99 -1.18 -58.22
C ALA A 704 -19.81 -2.59 -57.66
N SER A 705 -18.74 -3.27 -58.05
CA SER A 705 -18.33 -4.56 -57.50
C SER A 705 -16.81 -4.65 -57.31
N GLY A 706 -16.37 -5.14 -56.15
CA GLY A 706 -14.97 -5.48 -55.87
C GLY A 706 -14.71 -6.95 -56.14
N SER A 707 -13.56 -7.29 -56.74
CA SER A 707 -13.22 -8.68 -57.08
C SER A 707 -11.79 -9.07 -56.70
N GLY A 708 -11.61 -10.39 -56.49
CA GLY A 708 -10.31 -11.04 -56.36
C GLY A 708 -9.39 -10.90 -57.58
N ASP A 709 -9.94 -10.47 -58.73
CA ASP A 709 -9.13 -10.14 -59.92
C ASP A 709 -8.33 -8.82 -59.78
N GLY A 710 -8.47 -8.12 -58.65
CA GLY A 710 -7.78 -6.87 -58.34
C GLY A 710 -8.40 -5.63 -59.01
N THR A 711 -9.62 -5.75 -59.54
CA THR A 711 -10.34 -4.66 -60.20
C THR A 711 -11.64 -4.31 -59.49
N VAL A 712 -12.06 -3.06 -59.67
CA VAL A 712 -13.41 -2.61 -59.32
C VAL A 712 -14.23 -2.50 -60.60
N GLY A 713 -15.30 -3.28 -60.74
CA GLY A 713 -16.24 -3.19 -61.84
C GLY A 713 -17.33 -2.15 -61.56
N VAL A 714 -17.60 -1.26 -62.50
CA VAL A 714 -18.73 -0.31 -62.46
C VAL A 714 -19.69 -0.68 -63.58
N TRP A 715 -20.92 -1.04 -63.23
CA TRP A 715 -21.95 -1.59 -64.10
C TRP A 715 -23.11 -0.60 -64.22
N PRO A 716 -23.22 0.13 -65.34
CA PRO A 716 -24.43 0.89 -65.64
C PRO A 716 -25.60 -0.08 -65.86
N LEU A 717 -26.73 0.13 -65.18
CA LEU A 717 -27.88 -0.78 -65.30
C LEU A 717 -28.68 -0.55 -66.58
N ALA A 718 -28.54 0.64 -67.17
CA ALA A 718 -29.21 1.01 -68.43
C ALA A 718 -28.40 0.60 -69.68
N ASP A 719 -27.07 0.48 -69.58
CA ASP A 719 -26.17 0.16 -70.70
C ASP A 719 -25.14 -0.91 -70.27
N PRO A 720 -25.14 -2.11 -70.86
CA PRO A 720 -24.48 -3.30 -70.29
C PRO A 720 -22.95 -3.34 -70.43
N ALA A 721 -22.27 -2.24 -70.73
CA ALA A 721 -20.82 -2.21 -70.82
C ALA A 721 -20.18 -1.84 -69.46
N PRO A 722 -19.56 -2.79 -68.73
CA PRO A 722 -18.87 -2.48 -67.49
C PRO A 722 -17.59 -1.67 -67.72
N VAL A 723 -17.29 -0.79 -66.77
CA VAL A 723 -16.01 -0.08 -66.69
C VAL A 723 -15.20 -0.65 -65.54
N TYR A 724 -13.97 -1.10 -65.82
CA TYR A 724 -13.08 -1.66 -64.80
C TYR A 724 -12.02 -0.65 -64.35
N LEU A 725 -12.05 -0.30 -63.07
CA LEU A 725 -11.03 0.52 -62.43
C LEU A 725 -9.87 -0.38 -62.02
N ARG A 726 -8.69 -0.11 -62.58
CA ARG A 726 -7.48 -0.90 -62.38
C ARG A 726 -6.45 -0.10 -61.60
N GLY A 727 -5.88 -0.71 -60.57
CA GLY A 727 -4.78 -0.09 -59.82
C GLY A 727 -4.36 -0.85 -58.56
N HIS A 728 -5.28 -1.58 -57.92
CA HIS A 728 -4.94 -2.47 -56.81
C HIS A 728 -4.03 -3.61 -57.26
N ARG A 729 -3.19 -4.09 -56.34
CA ARG A 729 -2.19 -5.14 -56.61
C ARG A 729 -2.61 -6.53 -56.13
N ASP A 730 -3.74 -6.61 -55.45
CA ASP A 730 -4.30 -7.81 -54.84
C ASP A 730 -5.83 -7.63 -54.77
N TRP A 731 -6.53 -8.57 -54.14
CA TRP A 731 -7.98 -8.65 -54.09
C TRP A 731 -8.61 -7.37 -53.54
N VAL A 732 -9.66 -6.90 -54.22
CA VAL A 732 -10.52 -5.83 -53.71
C VAL A 732 -11.60 -6.46 -52.85
N GLU A 733 -11.53 -6.20 -51.53
CA GLU A 733 -12.43 -6.81 -50.54
C GLU A 733 -13.72 -5.98 -50.38
N ALA A 734 -13.65 -4.65 -50.50
CA ALA A 734 -14.81 -3.77 -50.26
C ALA A 734 -14.87 -2.59 -51.23
N VAL A 735 -16.09 -2.16 -51.54
CA VAL A 735 -16.39 -1.00 -52.40
C VAL A 735 -17.59 -0.21 -51.88
N ASP A 736 -17.49 1.12 -51.88
CA ASP A 736 -18.63 1.96 -51.46
C ASP A 736 -18.65 3.30 -52.19
N TRP A 737 -19.85 3.81 -52.43
CA TRP A 737 -20.09 5.05 -53.15
C TRP A 737 -20.15 6.25 -52.21
N SER A 738 -19.61 7.39 -52.65
CA SER A 738 -19.86 8.62 -51.93
C SER A 738 -21.35 9.00 -52.02
N PRO A 739 -21.92 9.67 -51.00
CA PRO A 739 -23.34 10.05 -50.98
C PRO A 739 -23.80 10.90 -52.17
N ASP A 740 -22.87 11.62 -52.81
CA ASP A 740 -23.14 12.43 -54.02
C ASP A 740 -23.04 11.63 -55.33
N GLY A 741 -22.66 10.34 -55.28
CA GLY A 741 -22.48 9.45 -56.43
C GLY A 741 -21.29 9.77 -57.33
N LYS A 742 -20.44 10.75 -56.99
CA LYS A 742 -19.33 11.19 -57.85
C LYS A 742 -18.04 10.43 -57.63
N ARG A 743 -17.87 9.87 -56.43
CA ARG A 743 -16.67 9.14 -56.02
C ARG A 743 -17.02 7.72 -55.60
N LEU A 744 -16.04 6.85 -55.76
CA LEU A 744 -16.09 5.47 -55.29
C LEU A 744 -14.85 5.22 -54.43
N ALA A 745 -15.00 4.55 -53.30
CA ALA A 745 -13.89 4.07 -52.49
C ALA A 745 -13.74 2.56 -52.65
N SER A 746 -12.50 2.06 -52.61
CA SER A 746 -12.20 0.63 -52.63
C SER A 746 -11.10 0.27 -51.64
N GLY A 747 -11.28 -0.84 -50.93
CA GLY A 747 -10.36 -1.40 -49.93
C GLY A 747 -9.85 -2.75 -50.42
N SER A 748 -8.59 -3.07 -50.11
CA SER A 748 -7.95 -4.24 -50.73
C SER A 748 -6.90 -4.91 -49.83
N ARG A 749 -6.59 -6.15 -50.17
CA ARG A 749 -5.47 -6.94 -49.60
C ARG A 749 -4.11 -6.30 -49.78
N ASP A 750 -3.97 -5.39 -50.73
CA ASP A 750 -2.75 -4.59 -50.92
C ASP A 750 -2.52 -3.51 -49.85
N THR A 751 -3.32 -3.50 -48.76
CA THR A 751 -3.27 -2.60 -47.60
C THR A 751 -3.66 -1.15 -47.89
N THR A 752 -4.20 -0.87 -49.09
CA THR A 752 -4.56 0.50 -49.50
C THR A 752 -6.06 0.69 -49.60
N VAL A 753 -6.51 1.89 -49.23
CA VAL A 753 -7.82 2.42 -49.63
C VAL A 753 -7.60 3.35 -50.82
N ARG A 754 -8.41 3.24 -51.87
CA ARG A 754 -8.34 4.11 -53.05
C ARG A 754 -9.65 4.82 -53.27
N VAL A 755 -9.56 6.08 -53.68
CA VAL A 755 -10.72 6.88 -54.05
C VAL A 755 -10.64 7.18 -55.54
N TRP A 756 -11.73 6.89 -56.24
CA TRP A 756 -11.87 7.01 -57.69
C TRP A 756 -12.90 8.07 -58.04
N HIS A 757 -12.74 8.69 -59.20
CA HIS A 757 -13.77 9.50 -59.81
C HIS A 757 -14.65 8.61 -60.69
N ALA A 758 -15.89 8.37 -60.27
CA ALA A 758 -16.76 7.35 -60.87
C ALA A 758 -17.01 7.57 -62.37
N ALA A 759 -17.36 8.79 -62.77
CA ALA A 759 -17.68 9.08 -64.19
C ALA A 759 -16.47 9.08 -65.14
N ARG A 760 -15.25 9.25 -64.63
CA ARG A 760 -14.02 9.33 -65.46
C ARG A 760 -13.17 8.07 -65.39
N ALA A 761 -13.50 7.15 -64.49
CA ALA A 761 -12.67 5.98 -64.18
C ALA A 761 -11.22 6.33 -63.79
N GLU A 762 -11.03 7.48 -63.14
CA GLU A 762 -9.70 7.99 -62.75
C GLU A 762 -9.45 7.75 -61.25
N GLN A 763 -8.23 7.34 -60.91
CA GLN A 763 -7.80 7.27 -59.52
C GLN A 763 -7.47 8.66 -58.99
N ARG A 764 -8.14 9.09 -57.92
CA ARG A 764 -7.93 10.39 -57.28
C ARG A 764 -6.97 10.32 -56.11
N LEU A 765 -7.14 9.34 -55.21
CA LEU A 765 -6.34 9.20 -53.99
C LEU A 765 -5.90 7.73 -53.79
N VAL A 766 -4.73 7.57 -53.18
CA VAL A 766 -4.26 6.29 -52.61
C VAL A 766 -3.90 6.56 -51.16
N ILE A 767 -4.72 6.05 -50.25
CA ILE A 767 -4.58 6.22 -48.81
C ILE A 767 -3.82 5.00 -48.28
N ARG A 768 -2.77 5.27 -47.50
CA ARG A 768 -1.89 4.27 -46.90
C ARG A 768 -1.84 4.51 -45.40
N GLY A 769 -1.86 3.43 -44.62
CA GLY A 769 -1.64 3.50 -43.17
C GLY A 769 -2.04 2.23 -42.42
N HIS A 770 -2.93 1.40 -42.98
CA HIS A 770 -3.15 0.05 -42.46
C HIS A 770 -1.92 -0.84 -42.64
N GLU A 771 -1.69 -1.71 -41.65
CA GLU A 771 -0.56 -2.64 -41.63
C GLU A 771 -0.92 -4.01 -42.23
N SER A 772 -2.19 -4.22 -42.56
CA SER A 772 -2.71 -5.46 -43.12
C SER A 772 -3.89 -5.19 -44.08
N VAL A 773 -4.55 -6.26 -44.51
CA VAL A 773 -5.69 -6.25 -45.44
C VAL A 773 -6.78 -5.30 -44.94
N VAL A 774 -7.32 -4.47 -45.84
CA VAL A 774 -8.53 -3.69 -45.60
C VAL A 774 -9.73 -4.56 -46.00
N GLU A 775 -10.48 -5.03 -45.02
CA GLU A 775 -11.60 -5.98 -45.21
C GLU A 775 -12.89 -5.26 -45.60
N ASP A 776 -13.13 -4.08 -45.04
CA ASP A 776 -14.36 -3.31 -45.27
C ASP A 776 -14.11 -1.80 -45.22
N LEU A 777 -15.00 -1.03 -45.83
CA LEU A 777 -15.01 0.43 -45.78
C LEU A 777 -16.42 1.00 -45.92
N ALA A 778 -16.61 2.21 -45.39
CA ALA A 778 -17.87 2.94 -45.53
C ALA A 778 -17.64 4.45 -45.62
N TRP A 779 -18.38 5.10 -46.51
CA TRP A 779 -18.44 6.56 -46.58
C TRP A 779 -19.28 7.14 -45.45
N SER A 780 -18.85 8.29 -44.92
CA SER A 780 -19.69 9.07 -44.02
C SER A 780 -20.87 9.69 -44.80
N PRO A 781 -22.05 9.88 -44.16
CA PRO A 781 -23.23 10.45 -44.82
C PRO A 781 -23.04 11.85 -45.41
N ASP A 782 -22.08 12.62 -44.87
CA ASP A 782 -21.69 13.94 -45.39
C ASP A 782 -20.71 13.88 -46.58
N GLY A 783 -20.17 12.69 -46.89
CA GLY A 783 -19.18 12.47 -47.94
C GLY A 783 -17.80 13.07 -47.66
N LEU A 784 -17.53 13.49 -46.43
CA LEU A 784 -16.26 14.13 -46.05
C LEU A 784 -15.24 13.12 -45.51
N ARG A 785 -15.68 11.96 -45.02
CA ARG A 785 -14.82 10.96 -44.38
C ARG A 785 -15.07 9.55 -44.91
N ILE A 786 -14.06 8.70 -44.73
CA ILE A 786 -14.13 7.25 -45.01
C ILE A 786 -13.73 6.52 -43.74
N ALA A 787 -14.49 5.51 -43.33
CA ALA A 787 -14.07 4.55 -42.32
C ALA A 787 -13.55 3.29 -43.01
N SER A 788 -12.46 2.71 -42.54
CA SER A 788 -11.93 1.44 -43.05
C SER A 788 -11.60 0.48 -41.91
N ALA A 789 -12.00 -0.78 -42.07
CA ALA A 789 -11.72 -1.88 -41.15
C ALA A 789 -10.61 -2.79 -41.70
N SER A 790 -9.77 -3.32 -40.82
CA SER A 790 -8.60 -4.11 -41.23
C SER A 790 -8.28 -5.28 -40.31
N ARG A 791 -7.58 -6.27 -40.90
CA ARG A 791 -6.90 -7.35 -40.17
C ARG A 791 -5.81 -6.89 -39.20
N ASP A 792 -5.39 -5.63 -39.26
CA ASP A 792 -4.49 -5.04 -38.27
C ASP A 792 -5.18 -4.72 -36.93
N THR A 793 -6.43 -5.16 -36.74
CA THR A 793 -7.30 -4.96 -35.56
C THR A 793 -7.78 -3.52 -35.35
N THR A 794 -7.55 -2.63 -36.32
CA THR A 794 -7.93 -1.22 -36.23
C THR A 794 -9.04 -0.86 -37.19
N ILE A 795 -9.82 0.14 -36.79
CA ILE A 795 -10.64 0.93 -37.70
C ILE A 795 -9.99 2.30 -37.85
N ARG A 796 -9.85 2.81 -39.07
CA ARG A 796 -9.28 4.13 -39.34
C ARG A 796 -10.29 5.03 -40.01
N LEU A 797 -10.31 6.30 -39.61
CA LEU A 797 -11.14 7.33 -40.21
C LEU A 797 -10.26 8.29 -41.02
N TRP A 798 -10.59 8.48 -42.28
CA TRP A 798 -9.81 9.28 -43.23
C TRP A 798 -10.58 10.49 -43.70
N ASP A 799 -9.89 11.60 -43.94
CA ASP A 799 -10.41 12.70 -44.75
C ASP A 799 -10.51 12.25 -46.21
N ALA A 800 -11.68 12.41 -46.82
CA ALA A 800 -11.93 11.94 -48.17
C ALA A 800 -11.44 12.90 -49.29
N GLY A 801 -10.97 14.09 -48.93
CA GLY A 801 -10.43 15.10 -49.83
C GLY A 801 -8.92 14.96 -50.01
N GLU A 802 -8.20 14.82 -48.90
CA GLU A 802 -6.73 14.79 -48.84
C GLU A 802 -6.17 13.39 -48.52
N GLY A 803 -6.97 12.52 -47.90
CA GLY A 803 -6.52 11.19 -47.48
C GLY A 803 -5.77 11.17 -46.15
N GLU A 804 -5.85 12.24 -45.35
CA GLU A 804 -5.23 12.31 -44.03
C GLU A 804 -5.98 11.45 -43.00
N GLU A 805 -5.24 10.85 -42.08
CA GLU A 805 -5.81 10.10 -40.96
C GLU A 805 -6.40 11.06 -39.92
N THR A 806 -7.70 10.96 -39.68
CA THR A 806 -8.41 11.79 -38.68
C THR A 806 -8.57 11.09 -37.34
N ALA A 807 -8.59 9.75 -37.31
CA ALA A 807 -8.65 8.94 -36.09
C ALA A 807 -8.27 7.48 -36.36
N VAL A 808 -7.74 6.82 -35.31
CA VAL A 808 -7.61 5.36 -35.23
C VAL A 808 -8.45 4.87 -34.05
N LEU A 809 -9.34 3.91 -34.30
CA LEU A 809 -10.19 3.28 -33.31
C LEU A 809 -9.59 1.90 -33.00
N ARG A 810 -9.19 1.71 -31.74
CA ARG A 810 -8.53 0.49 -31.23
C ARG A 810 -9.39 -0.13 -30.14
N GLY A 811 -9.44 -1.46 -30.10
CA GLY A 811 -10.07 -2.19 -29.01
C GLY A 811 -10.45 -3.64 -29.33
N HIS A 812 -10.67 -3.98 -30.62
CA HIS A 812 -10.90 -5.36 -31.02
C HIS A 812 -9.66 -6.22 -30.76
N ALA A 813 -9.88 -7.48 -30.35
CA ALA A 813 -8.80 -8.42 -30.03
C ALA A 813 -8.34 -9.26 -31.23
N ASP A 814 -9.06 -9.17 -32.35
CA ASP A 814 -8.80 -9.91 -33.60
C ASP A 814 -9.24 -9.04 -34.80
N TRP A 815 -9.19 -9.59 -36.01
CA TRP A 815 -9.45 -8.88 -37.27
C TRP A 815 -10.80 -8.18 -37.27
N VAL A 816 -10.84 -6.96 -37.79
CA VAL A 816 -12.09 -6.22 -38.00
C VAL A 816 -12.56 -6.50 -39.43
N GLU A 817 -13.73 -7.10 -39.55
CA GLU A 817 -14.27 -7.65 -40.80
C GLU A 817 -15.32 -6.73 -41.43
N GLY A 818 -15.98 -5.88 -40.63
CA GLY A 818 -17.03 -4.98 -41.11
C GLY A 818 -17.01 -3.62 -40.43
N VAL A 819 -17.40 -2.57 -41.15
CA VAL A 819 -17.52 -1.20 -40.65
C VAL A 819 -18.67 -0.44 -41.32
N THR A 820 -19.42 0.34 -40.54
CA THR A 820 -20.53 1.13 -41.07
C THR A 820 -20.73 2.42 -40.29
N TRP A 821 -21.20 3.47 -40.97
CA TRP A 821 -21.54 4.74 -40.33
C TRP A 821 -22.99 4.77 -39.85
N SER A 822 -23.22 5.41 -38.71
CA SER A 822 -24.58 5.83 -38.33
C SER A 822 -25.15 6.80 -39.37
N PRO A 823 -26.47 6.80 -39.65
CA PRO A 823 -27.09 7.71 -40.62
C PRO A 823 -26.83 9.20 -40.34
N GLU A 824 -26.70 9.60 -39.08
CA GLU A 824 -26.36 10.97 -38.69
C GLU A 824 -24.86 11.33 -38.84
N GLY A 825 -23.98 10.37 -39.14
CA GLY A 825 -22.53 10.57 -39.30
C GLY A 825 -21.75 10.83 -38.01
N THR A 826 -22.36 10.58 -36.84
CA THR A 826 -21.71 10.83 -35.54
C THR A 826 -21.03 9.60 -34.94
N ARG A 827 -21.45 8.40 -35.36
CA ARG A 827 -20.95 7.12 -34.84
C ARG A 827 -20.51 6.19 -35.96
N VAL A 828 -19.65 5.25 -35.60
CA VAL A 828 -19.23 4.13 -36.44
C VAL A 828 -19.52 2.83 -35.68
N ALA A 829 -20.02 1.81 -36.36
CA ALA A 829 -20.10 0.45 -35.82
C ALA A 829 -19.09 -0.45 -36.53
N SER A 830 -18.50 -1.40 -35.81
CA SER A 830 -17.55 -2.36 -36.35
C SER A 830 -17.85 -3.79 -35.88
N ALA A 831 -17.60 -4.75 -36.75
CA ALA A 831 -17.73 -6.18 -36.49
C ALA A 831 -16.36 -6.87 -36.58
N SER A 832 -16.12 -7.88 -35.73
CA SER A 832 -14.80 -8.53 -35.63
C SER A 832 -14.88 -10.03 -35.42
N ARG A 833 -13.77 -10.70 -35.75
CA ARG A 833 -13.49 -12.11 -35.40
C ARG A 833 -13.39 -12.36 -33.90
N ASP A 834 -13.27 -11.33 -33.07
CA ASP A 834 -13.36 -11.50 -31.61
C ASP A 834 -14.78 -11.84 -31.13
N GLY A 835 -15.75 -11.97 -32.04
CA GLY A 835 -17.15 -12.32 -31.76
C GLY A 835 -17.97 -11.13 -31.26
N THR A 836 -17.42 -9.91 -31.31
CA THR A 836 -18.06 -8.71 -30.79
C THR A 836 -18.36 -7.69 -31.88
N ILE A 837 -19.35 -6.84 -31.57
CA ILE A 837 -19.62 -5.63 -32.33
C ILE A 837 -19.40 -4.44 -31.40
N ARG A 838 -18.74 -3.39 -31.90
CA ARG A 838 -18.45 -2.18 -31.13
C ARG A 838 -19.02 -0.95 -31.81
N ILE A 839 -19.53 -0.02 -31.01
CA ILE A 839 -19.99 1.29 -31.47
C ILE A 839 -19.04 2.36 -30.94
N TRP A 840 -18.61 3.25 -31.83
CA TRP A 840 -17.58 4.26 -31.60
C TRP A 840 -18.10 5.65 -31.91
N ASP A 841 -17.63 6.66 -31.20
CA ASP A 841 -17.79 8.04 -31.65
C ASP A 841 -16.81 8.35 -32.78
N ALA A 842 -17.34 8.92 -33.87
CA ALA A 842 -16.53 9.34 -35.01
C ALA A 842 -15.76 10.65 -34.76
N ALA A 843 -16.17 11.43 -33.77
CA ALA A 843 -15.50 12.64 -33.30
C ALA A 843 -14.97 12.43 -31.86
N PRO A 844 -13.89 13.09 -31.43
CA PRO A 844 -13.52 13.12 -30.02
C PRO A 844 -14.70 13.62 -29.16
N SER A 845 -14.95 12.94 -28.04
CA SER A 845 -16.01 13.22 -27.04
C SER A 845 -15.97 14.69 -26.55
N PRO A 846 -17.09 15.27 -26.08
CA PRO A 846 -17.53 16.61 -26.46
C PRO A 846 -16.70 17.74 -25.82
N GLU A 847 -16.20 18.63 -26.66
CA GLU A 847 -16.17 20.06 -26.31
C GLU A 847 -17.55 20.41 -25.74
N ARG A 848 -17.65 21.05 -24.57
CA ARG A 848 -18.96 21.47 -24.06
C ARG A 848 -19.64 22.40 -25.07
N LEU A 849 -18.83 23.22 -25.77
CA LEU A 849 -19.30 24.09 -26.84
C LEU A 849 -18.13 24.60 -27.71
N GLY A 850 -18.19 24.35 -29.02
CA GLY A 850 -17.27 24.93 -30.01
C GLY A 850 -17.94 26.08 -30.76
N LEU A 851 -17.49 27.31 -30.54
CA LEU A 851 -18.01 28.53 -31.16
C LEU A 851 -17.30 28.73 -32.50
N ARG A 852 -18.00 28.38 -33.60
CA ARG A 852 -17.47 28.34 -34.96
C ARG A 852 -18.26 29.31 -35.84
N GLY A 853 -17.55 30.13 -36.62
CA GLY A 853 -18.17 31.09 -37.55
C GLY A 853 -17.24 32.22 -38.00
N HIS A 854 -16.17 32.48 -37.23
CA HIS A 854 -15.10 33.37 -37.66
C HIS A 854 -14.28 32.75 -38.81
N THR A 855 -13.88 33.59 -39.76
CA THR A 855 -13.06 33.18 -40.93
C THR A 855 -11.58 33.51 -40.75
N GLY A 856 -11.22 34.05 -39.58
CA GLY A 856 -9.87 34.41 -39.19
C GLY A 856 -9.60 34.08 -37.72
N TRP A 857 -8.38 34.34 -37.26
CA TRP A 857 -7.93 34.01 -35.91
C TRP A 857 -8.78 34.71 -34.85
N VAL A 858 -9.29 33.96 -33.87
CA VAL A 858 -10.00 34.53 -32.72
C VAL A 858 -8.95 35.03 -31.72
N ARG A 859 -9.04 36.29 -31.32
CA ARG A 859 -8.01 37.04 -30.59
C ARG A 859 -8.35 37.35 -29.14
N ALA A 860 -9.63 37.40 -28.83
CA ALA A 860 -10.14 37.79 -27.53
C ALA A 860 -11.46 37.09 -27.26
N VAL A 861 -11.71 36.83 -25.98
CA VAL A 861 -12.93 36.20 -25.46
C VAL A 861 -13.33 36.90 -24.16
N ALA A 862 -14.64 37.01 -23.91
CA ALA A 862 -15.18 37.47 -22.63
C ALA A 862 -16.52 36.81 -22.35
N TRP A 863 -16.78 36.52 -21.07
CA TRP A 863 -18.09 36.10 -20.58
C TRP A 863 -18.93 37.31 -20.20
N SER A 864 -20.25 37.21 -20.40
CA SER A 864 -21.18 38.12 -19.75
C SER A 864 -21.23 37.84 -18.23
N PRO A 865 -21.50 38.85 -17.38
CA PRO A 865 -21.54 38.67 -15.92
C PRO A 865 -22.58 37.66 -15.42
N ASP A 866 -23.64 37.43 -16.20
CA ASP A 866 -24.68 36.44 -15.92
C ASP A 866 -24.35 35.02 -16.43
N GLY A 867 -23.22 34.85 -17.13
CA GLY A 867 -22.76 33.58 -17.70
C GLY A 867 -23.58 33.09 -18.90
N ARG A 868 -24.52 33.88 -19.42
CA ARG A 868 -25.38 33.47 -20.54
C ARG A 868 -24.73 33.64 -21.90
N LEU A 869 -23.82 34.59 -22.05
CA LEU A 869 -23.24 34.99 -23.33
C LEU A 869 -21.71 34.86 -23.30
N VAL A 870 -21.16 34.55 -24.47
CA VAL A 870 -19.72 34.68 -24.75
C VAL A 870 -19.56 35.66 -25.90
N ALA A 871 -18.66 36.63 -25.77
CA ALA A 871 -18.24 37.49 -26.87
C ALA A 871 -16.85 37.08 -27.36
N THR A 872 -16.64 37.09 -28.67
CA THR A 872 -15.36 36.81 -29.33
C THR A 872 -14.96 37.97 -30.23
N GLY A 873 -13.68 38.31 -30.27
CA GLY A 873 -13.12 39.27 -31.23
C GLY A 873 -12.14 38.60 -32.16
N SER A 874 -12.19 38.88 -33.47
CA SER A 874 -11.42 38.16 -34.49
C SER A 874 -10.63 39.07 -35.44
N ARG A 875 -9.61 38.46 -36.05
CA ARG A 875 -8.81 39.02 -37.15
C ARG A 875 -9.64 39.25 -38.42
N ASP A 876 -10.78 38.58 -38.56
CA ASP A 876 -11.69 38.82 -39.68
C ASP A 876 -12.41 40.19 -39.64
N GLY A 877 -12.13 41.00 -38.62
CA GLY A 877 -12.70 42.33 -38.48
C GLY A 877 -14.08 42.34 -37.83
N THR A 878 -14.50 41.22 -37.23
CA THR A 878 -15.79 41.13 -36.51
C THR A 878 -15.60 40.79 -35.04
N ALA A 879 -16.48 41.31 -34.20
CA ALA A 879 -16.79 40.72 -32.91
C ALA A 879 -18.10 39.95 -33.04
N ARG A 880 -18.18 38.74 -32.47
CA ARG A 880 -19.40 37.94 -32.45
C ARG A 880 -19.83 37.65 -31.03
N VAL A 881 -21.13 37.52 -30.84
CA VAL A 881 -21.72 37.14 -29.55
C VAL A 881 -22.48 35.86 -29.71
N TRP A 882 -22.28 34.96 -28.75
CA TRP A 882 -22.76 33.60 -28.75
C TRP A 882 -23.56 33.34 -27.49
N ASP A 883 -24.60 32.52 -27.62
CA ASP A 883 -25.24 31.92 -26.47
C ASP A 883 -24.31 30.85 -25.86
N ALA A 884 -23.97 30.99 -24.59
CA ALA A 884 -22.98 30.15 -23.92
C ALA A 884 -23.46 28.72 -23.62
N THR A 885 -24.75 28.44 -23.81
CA THR A 885 -25.34 27.11 -23.58
C THR A 885 -25.51 26.35 -24.89
N THR A 886 -26.00 27.02 -25.93
CA THR A 886 -26.37 26.44 -27.22
C THR A 886 -25.31 26.61 -28.29
N GLY A 887 -24.41 27.59 -28.15
CA GLY A 887 -23.37 27.92 -29.12
C GLY A 887 -23.89 28.64 -30.35
N ALA A 888 -25.16 29.03 -30.34
CA ALA A 888 -25.76 29.80 -31.41
C ALA A 888 -25.16 31.21 -31.45
N GLU A 889 -24.88 31.68 -32.66
CA GLU A 889 -24.52 33.08 -32.90
C GLU A 889 -25.75 33.97 -32.73
N LEU A 890 -25.65 34.98 -31.86
CA LEU A 890 -26.70 35.95 -31.55
C LEU A 890 -26.47 37.29 -32.24
N ALA A 891 -25.21 37.68 -32.44
CA ALA A 891 -24.85 38.94 -33.06
C ALA A 891 -23.49 38.90 -33.77
N ASN A 892 -23.38 39.70 -34.82
CA ASN A 892 -22.15 39.96 -35.57
C ASN A 892 -21.94 41.48 -35.66
N LEU A 893 -20.86 41.96 -35.04
CA LEU A 893 -20.54 43.37 -34.83
C LEU A 893 -19.32 43.73 -35.69
N PRO A 894 -19.50 44.40 -36.83
CA PRO A 894 -18.41 44.66 -37.78
C PRO A 894 -17.52 45.84 -37.38
N HIS A 895 -16.23 45.72 -37.66
CA HIS A 895 -15.19 46.73 -37.51
C HIS A 895 -14.40 46.92 -38.80
N GLN A 896 -13.64 48.02 -38.90
CA GLN A 896 -12.78 48.31 -40.07
C GLN A 896 -11.36 47.73 -39.93
N GLY A 897 -11.09 46.98 -38.86
CA GLY A 897 -9.81 46.38 -38.55
C GLY A 897 -9.95 45.23 -37.55
N GLU A 898 -8.87 44.50 -37.30
CA GLU A 898 -8.87 43.35 -36.38
C GLU A 898 -9.45 43.71 -35.01
N VAL A 899 -10.42 42.94 -34.51
CA VAL A 899 -10.92 43.11 -33.13
C VAL A 899 -9.99 42.36 -32.19
N ARG A 900 -9.41 43.07 -31.23
CA ARG A 900 -8.32 42.57 -30.38
C ARG A 900 -8.64 42.50 -28.90
N GLY A 901 -9.70 43.15 -28.46
CA GLY A 901 -10.21 43.06 -27.10
C GLY A 901 -11.74 43.10 -27.10
N VAL A 902 -12.34 42.32 -26.22
CA VAL A 902 -13.78 42.33 -25.93
C VAL A 902 -13.97 42.27 -24.42
N SER A 903 -14.93 43.01 -23.87
CA SER A 903 -15.18 43.05 -22.42
C SER A 903 -16.61 43.50 -22.16
N PHE A 904 -17.38 42.73 -21.39
CA PHE A 904 -18.70 43.15 -20.93
C PHE A 904 -18.57 44.11 -19.74
N ALA A 905 -19.50 45.07 -19.67
CA ALA A 905 -19.71 45.86 -18.47
C ALA A 905 -20.27 44.98 -17.34
N PRO A 906 -19.99 45.30 -16.06
CA PRO A 906 -20.46 44.53 -14.91
C PRO A 906 -21.98 44.39 -14.82
N ASP A 907 -22.73 45.33 -15.41
CA ASP A 907 -24.19 45.28 -15.47
C ASP A 907 -24.75 44.34 -16.55
N GLY A 908 -23.88 43.80 -17.42
CA GLY A 908 -24.24 42.94 -18.54
C GLY A 908 -24.99 43.63 -19.68
N ARG A 909 -25.24 44.95 -19.61
CA ARG A 909 -26.02 45.70 -20.60
C ARG A 909 -25.19 46.27 -21.73
N THR A 910 -23.88 46.39 -21.51
CA THR A 910 -22.96 46.96 -22.49
C THR A 910 -21.79 46.03 -22.78
N LEU A 911 -21.39 45.92 -24.05
CA LEU A 911 -20.18 45.25 -24.51
C LEU A 911 -19.20 46.27 -25.08
N ALA A 912 -17.96 46.29 -24.60
CA ALA A 912 -16.87 47.04 -25.18
C ALA A 912 -16.05 46.17 -26.15
N THR A 913 -15.73 46.73 -27.31
CA THR A 913 -14.86 46.11 -28.32
C THR A 913 -13.71 47.06 -28.66
N ALA A 914 -12.47 46.59 -28.58
CA ALA A 914 -11.26 47.31 -28.94
C ALA A 914 -10.70 46.76 -30.26
N SER A 915 -10.45 47.63 -31.22
CA SER A 915 -10.00 47.24 -32.56
C SER A 915 -8.76 47.99 -33.02
N TYR A 916 -8.05 47.37 -33.96
CA TYR A 916 -6.94 47.97 -34.70
C TYR A 916 -7.39 49.02 -35.72
N ASP A 917 -8.68 49.36 -35.77
CA ASP A 917 -9.20 50.57 -36.41
C ASP A 917 -9.05 51.84 -35.54
N TYR A 918 -8.28 51.78 -34.45
CA TYR A 918 -7.97 52.86 -33.51
C TYR A 918 -9.11 53.27 -32.58
N VAL A 919 -10.19 52.50 -32.57
CA VAL A 919 -11.43 52.86 -31.89
C VAL A 919 -11.83 51.80 -30.86
N VAL A 920 -12.36 52.27 -29.73
CA VAL A 920 -13.17 51.45 -28.82
C VAL A 920 -14.64 51.76 -29.05
N ARG A 921 -15.45 50.73 -29.26
CA ARG A 921 -16.92 50.85 -29.41
C ARG A 921 -17.61 50.21 -28.23
N LEU A 922 -18.70 50.83 -27.79
CA LEU A 922 -19.64 50.27 -26.84
C LEU A 922 -20.92 49.87 -27.59
N TRP A 923 -21.40 48.67 -27.29
CA TRP A 923 -22.58 48.07 -27.91
C TRP A 923 -23.60 47.75 -26.83
N ASP A 924 -24.87 48.02 -27.11
CA ASP A 924 -25.99 47.56 -26.29
C ASP A 924 -26.17 46.04 -26.43
N THR A 925 -26.36 45.30 -25.34
CA THR A 925 -26.46 43.83 -25.39
C THR A 925 -27.87 43.30 -25.69
N GLU A 926 -28.89 44.16 -25.75
CA GLU A 926 -30.26 43.80 -26.13
C GLU A 926 -30.49 44.00 -27.63
N ALA A 927 -30.13 45.18 -28.14
CA ALA A 927 -30.31 45.57 -29.54
C ALA A 927 -29.06 45.38 -30.41
N TRP A 928 -27.89 45.11 -29.82
CA TRP A 928 -26.60 45.02 -30.53
C TRP A 928 -26.24 46.26 -31.36
N ALA A 929 -26.76 47.42 -30.95
CA ALA A 929 -26.50 48.71 -31.58
C ALA A 929 -25.28 49.38 -30.94
N GLU A 930 -24.46 50.06 -31.77
CA GLU A 930 -23.36 50.90 -31.27
C GLU A 930 -23.94 52.07 -30.47
N THR A 931 -23.68 52.12 -29.17
CA THR A 931 -24.15 53.18 -28.27
C THR A 931 -23.13 54.31 -28.18
N ARG A 932 -21.83 53.98 -28.16
CA ARG A 932 -20.74 54.96 -28.04
C ARG A 932 -19.50 54.53 -28.79
N ARG A 933 -18.70 55.55 -29.12
CA ARG A 933 -17.42 55.43 -29.80
C ARG A 933 -16.36 56.29 -29.11
N PHE A 934 -15.24 55.71 -28.74
CA PHE A 934 -14.10 56.43 -28.19
C PHE A 934 -12.98 56.50 -29.23
N THR A 935 -12.61 57.73 -29.59
CA THR A 935 -11.55 58.04 -30.55
C THR A 935 -10.46 58.85 -29.87
N GLY A 936 -9.20 58.46 -30.03
CA GLY A 936 -8.07 59.22 -29.48
C GLY A 936 -6.76 58.44 -29.46
N HIS A 937 -6.78 57.11 -29.55
CA HIS A 937 -5.56 56.33 -29.77
C HIS A 937 -4.94 56.64 -31.14
N GLU A 938 -3.61 56.70 -31.18
CA GLU A 938 -2.83 57.04 -32.39
C GLU A 938 -2.40 55.81 -33.20
N ASP A 939 -2.52 54.62 -32.62
CA ASP A 939 -2.31 53.32 -33.25
C ASP A 939 -3.28 52.27 -32.65
N GLY A 940 -3.24 51.03 -33.12
CA GLY A 940 -4.27 50.01 -32.89
C GLY A 940 -4.57 49.78 -31.40
N VAL A 941 -5.86 49.75 -31.04
CA VAL A 941 -6.28 49.47 -29.66
C VAL A 941 -6.27 47.97 -29.43
N ARG A 942 -5.57 47.52 -28.38
CA ARG A 942 -5.35 46.12 -28.07
C ARG A 942 -6.39 45.55 -27.10
N ARG A 943 -6.72 46.29 -26.05
CA ARG A 943 -7.62 45.84 -24.97
C ARG A 943 -8.45 47.02 -24.47
N ALA A 944 -9.69 46.77 -24.09
CA ALA A 944 -10.54 47.70 -23.36
C ALA A 944 -11.23 46.93 -22.22
N VAL A 945 -11.28 47.52 -21.02
CA VAL A 945 -11.87 46.92 -19.82
C VAL A 945 -12.68 47.95 -19.06
N PHE A 946 -13.81 47.54 -18.49
CA PHE A 946 -14.61 48.36 -17.59
C PHE A 946 -14.05 48.35 -16.17
N ASP A 947 -14.27 49.43 -15.42
CA ASP A 947 -14.10 49.41 -13.98
C ASP A 947 -15.25 48.62 -13.30
N PRO A 948 -15.08 48.16 -12.05
CA PRO A 948 -16.10 47.34 -11.37
C PRO A 948 -17.47 48.02 -11.21
N ALA A 949 -17.51 49.35 -11.25
CA ALA A 949 -18.75 50.13 -11.21
C ALA A 949 -19.41 50.32 -12.59
N GLY A 950 -18.72 49.99 -13.69
CA GLY A 950 -19.19 50.22 -15.06
C GLY A 950 -19.23 51.70 -15.49
N THR A 951 -18.63 52.59 -14.70
CA THR A 951 -18.64 54.04 -14.92
C THR A 951 -17.47 54.52 -15.77
N ARG A 952 -16.38 53.76 -15.82
CA ARG A 952 -15.16 54.09 -16.55
C ARG A 952 -14.73 52.94 -17.44
N VAL A 953 -14.12 53.28 -18.57
CA VAL A 953 -13.46 52.33 -19.47
C VAL A 953 -11.98 52.67 -19.52
N ALA A 954 -11.11 51.68 -19.35
CA ALA A 954 -9.69 51.82 -19.64
C ALA A 954 -9.38 51.11 -20.96
N SER A 955 -8.62 51.75 -21.84
CA SER A 955 -8.13 51.14 -23.08
C SER A 955 -6.63 51.28 -23.23
N CYS A 956 -5.99 50.29 -23.84
CA CYS A 956 -4.56 50.31 -24.10
C CYS A 956 -4.26 49.84 -25.53
N GLY A 957 -3.17 50.34 -26.11
CA GLY A 957 -2.88 50.16 -27.52
C GLY A 957 -1.42 50.02 -27.88
N ARG A 958 -1.19 50.03 -29.19
CA ARG A 958 0.13 49.99 -29.83
C ARG A 958 0.82 51.36 -29.87
N ASP A 959 0.11 52.40 -29.46
CA ASP A 959 0.62 53.76 -29.27
C ASP A 959 1.31 53.96 -27.91
N ASP A 960 1.61 52.87 -27.20
CA ASP A 960 2.27 52.84 -25.89
C ASP A 960 1.50 53.55 -24.75
N THR A 961 0.27 53.99 -25.00
CA THR A 961 -0.56 54.71 -24.04
C THR A 961 -1.67 53.85 -23.43
N ILE A 962 -2.12 54.27 -22.25
CA ILE A 962 -3.38 53.82 -21.65
C ILE A 962 -4.28 55.04 -21.55
N ARG A 963 -5.56 54.89 -21.88
CA ARG A 963 -6.54 55.97 -21.82
C ARG A 963 -7.69 55.57 -20.91
N LEU A 964 -8.08 56.47 -20.01
CA LEU A 964 -9.27 56.36 -19.19
C LEU A 964 -10.37 57.22 -19.78
N TRP A 965 -11.55 56.62 -19.92
CA TRP A 965 -12.74 57.24 -20.50
C TRP A 965 -13.87 57.18 -19.48
N ASP A 966 -14.70 58.20 -19.47
CA ASP A 966 -15.98 58.13 -18.80
C ASP A 966 -16.93 57.31 -19.69
N ALA A 967 -17.46 56.21 -19.14
CA ALA A 967 -18.27 55.29 -19.91
C ALA A 967 -19.56 55.94 -20.39
N GLY A 968 -20.11 56.90 -19.63
CA GLY A 968 -21.41 57.55 -19.84
C GLY A 968 -21.41 58.73 -20.81
N THR A 969 -20.36 59.54 -20.79
CA THR A 969 -20.20 60.73 -21.62
C THR A 969 -19.31 60.45 -22.83
N GLY A 970 -18.35 59.53 -22.67
CA GLY A 970 -17.30 59.25 -23.65
C GLY A 970 -16.11 60.21 -23.58
N ASP A 971 -16.08 61.09 -22.58
CA ASP A 971 -14.98 62.02 -22.38
C ASP A 971 -13.71 61.28 -21.93
N THR A 972 -12.55 61.73 -22.43
CA THR A 972 -11.26 61.24 -21.94
C THR A 972 -10.99 61.84 -20.55
N LEU A 973 -10.91 60.99 -19.53
CA LEU A 973 -10.60 61.36 -18.16
C LEU A 973 -9.10 61.54 -17.94
N ALA A 974 -8.29 60.64 -18.48
CA ALA A 974 -6.83 60.70 -18.36
C ALA A 974 -6.14 59.95 -19.51
N VAL A 975 -4.91 60.39 -19.83
CA VAL A 975 -3.99 59.68 -20.73
C VAL A 975 -2.73 59.36 -19.92
N LEU A 976 -2.48 58.07 -19.70
CA LEU A 976 -1.41 57.57 -18.87
C LEU A 976 -0.24 57.20 -19.77
N THR A 977 0.89 57.88 -19.57
CA THR A 977 2.12 57.72 -20.35
C THR A 977 3.26 57.31 -19.42
N GLY A 978 3.95 56.21 -19.75
CA GLY A 978 5.09 55.73 -18.95
C GLY A 978 5.70 54.43 -19.49
N HIS A 979 4.89 53.59 -20.14
CA HIS A 979 5.40 52.45 -20.91
C HIS A 979 6.21 52.91 -22.13
N ARG A 980 7.22 52.12 -22.51
CA ARG A 980 8.13 52.40 -23.64
C ARG A 980 7.86 51.57 -24.88
N ALA A 981 6.82 50.76 -24.83
CA ALA A 981 6.38 49.88 -25.90
C ALA A 981 4.91 49.49 -25.69
N MET A 982 4.34 48.83 -26.71
CA MET A 982 2.94 48.44 -26.77
C MET A 982 2.44 47.80 -25.46
N VAL A 983 1.32 48.31 -24.96
CA VAL A 983 0.65 47.77 -23.77
C VAL A 983 -0.30 46.65 -24.19
N ARG A 984 -0.13 45.47 -23.59
CA ARG A 984 -0.86 44.24 -23.95
C ARG A 984 -1.93 43.85 -22.93
N GLY A 985 -1.59 43.95 -21.65
CA GLY A 985 -2.44 43.59 -20.53
C GLY A 985 -2.97 44.82 -19.83
N LEU A 986 -4.23 44.76 -19.39
CA LEU A 986 -4.92 45.83 -18.67
C LEU A 986 -6.00 45.22 -17.77
N ALA A 987 -6.05 45.63 -16.50
CA ALA A 987 -7.11 45.21 -15.56
C ALA A 987 -7.28 46.21 -14.41
N PHE A 988 -8.53 46.50 -14.01
CA PHE A 988 -8.83 47.24 -12.78
C PHE A 988 -8.75 46.34 -11.56
N SER A 989 -8.38 46.90 -10.41
CA SER A 989 -8.54 46.24 -9.12
C SER A 989 -10.02 46.04 -8.79
N PRO A 990 -10.40 45.03 -8.00
CA PRO A 990 -11.80 44.74 -7.66
C PRO A 990 -12.54 45.89 -6.96
N ASP A 991 -11.80 46.74 -6.24
CA ASP A 991 -12.32 47.96 -5.59
C ASP A 991 -12.41 49.17 -6.53
N GLY A 992 -11.90 49.06 -7.77
CA GLY A 992 -11.89 50.12 -8.78
C GLY A 992 -10.95 51.28 -8.49
N THR A 993 -10.06 51.17 -7.49
CA THR A 993 -9.15 52.26 -7.08
C THR A 993 -7.83 52.26 -7.85
N ARG A 994 -7.40 51.11 -8.36
CA ARG A 994 -6.13 50.91 -9.05
C ARG A 994 -6.33 50.27 -10.43
N LEU A 995 -5.37 50.51 -11.30
CA LEU A 995 -5.29 49.92 -12.64
C LEU A 995 -3.91 49.29 -12.80
N VAL A 996 -3.84 48.07 -13.32
CA VAL A 996 -2.58 47.39 -13.66
C VAL A 996 -2.43 47.28 -15.17
N SER A 997 -1.22 47.49 -15.66
CA SER A 997 -0.88 47.33 -17.08
C SER A 997 0.39 46.52 -17.27
N GLY A 998 0.42 45.69 -18.32
CA GLY A 998 1.59 44.93 -18.74
C GLY A 998 1.98 45.27 -20.18
N SER A 999 3.27 45.46 -20.43
CA SER A 999 3.78 45.94 -21.72
C SER A 999 4.87 45.04 -22.33
N ASN A 1000 5.07 45.21 -23.64
CA ASN A 1000 6.23 44.74 -24.39
C ASN A 1000 7.58 45.23 -23.84
N ASP A 1001 7.61 46.28 -23.01
CA ASP A 1001 8.84 46.77 -22.39
C ASP A 1001 9.34 45.89 -21.23
N GLY A 1002 8.64 44.78 -20.94
CA GLY A 1002 8.98 43.84 -19.87
C GLY A 1002 8.54 44.28 -18.48
N THR A 1003 7.84 45.42 -18.37
CA THR A 1003 7.41 45.98 -17.08
C THR A 1003 5.91 45.81 -16.85
N VAL A 1004 5.55 45.72 -15.58
CA VAL A 1004 4.16 45.83 -15.11
C VAL A 1004 4.05 47.11 -14.29
N ARG A 1005 3.04 47.94 -14.57
CA ARG A 1005 2.85 49.21 -13.88
C ARG A 1005 1.51 49.25 -13.17
N LEU A 1006 1.51 49.86 -11.99
CA LEU A 1006 0.32 50.15 -11.21
C LEU A 1006 0.02 51.64 -11.28
N TRP A 1007 -1.23 51.96 -11.52
CA TRP A 1007 -1.73 53.32 -11.67
C TRP A 1007 -2.91 53.56 -10.73
N SER A 1008 -3.07 54.80 -10.31
CA SER A 1008 -4.28 55.28 -9.66
C SER A 1008 -5.40 55.39 -10.71
N ALA A 1009 -6.53 54.76 -10.46
CA ALA A 1009 -7.69 54.83 -11.37
C ALA A 1009 -8.39 56.20 -11.32
N ALA A 1010 -8.18 56.99 -10.25
CA ALA A 1010 -8.85 58.27 -10.04
C ALA A 1010 -8.27 59.40 -10.90
N ASP A 1011 -6.94 59.46 -11.00
CA ASP A 1011 -6.20 60.55 -11.64
C ASP A 1011 -5.15 60.08 -12.66
N GLY A 1012 -5.00 58.76 -12.85
CA GLY A 1012 -4.05 58.17 -13.80
C GLY A 1012 -2.58 58.27 -13.39
N THR A 1013 -2.29 58.61 -12.13
CA THR A 1013 -0.91 58.72 -11.64
C THR A 1013 -0.24 57.36 -11.49
N GLU A 1014 1.05 57.24 -11.84
CA GLU A 1014 1.84 56.02 -11.65
C GLU A 1014 2.15 55.82 -10.15
N GLN A 1015 1.79 54.65 -9.62
CA GLN A 1015 2.01 54.28 -8.23
C GLN A 1015 3.26 53.41 -8.05
N ALA A 1016 3.49 52.46 -8.95
CA ALA A 1016 4.63 51.55 -8.87
C ALA A 1016 4.99 50.93 -10.23
N VAL A 1017 6.25 50.50 -10.35
CA VAL A 1017 6.76 49.71 -11.48
C VAL A 1017 7.33 48.40 -10.95
N LEU A 1018 6.78 47.29 -11.43
CA LEU A 1018 7.21 45.93 -11.10
C LEU A 1018 8.14 45.44 -12.21
N THR A 1019 9.37 45.07 -11.83
CA THR A 1019 10.40 44.54 -12.73
C THR A 1019 10.77 43.13 -12.30
N GLY A 1020 10.47 42.15 -13.15
CA GLY A 1020 10.77 40.73 -12.89
C GLY A 1020 10.70 39.84 -14.13
N HIS A 1021 9.95 40.26 -15.15
CA HIS A 1021 9.94 39.60 -16.45
C HIS A 1021 11.11 40.06 -17.34
N SER A 1022 11.67 39.14 -18.11
CA SER A 1022 12.77 39.42 -19.06
C SER A 1022 12.32 39.63 -20.50
N ASP A 1023 11.03 39.41 -20.78
CA ASP A 1023 10.39 39.58 -22.09
C ASP A 1023 8.99 40.22 -21.91
N ALA A 1024 8.30 40.47 -23.02
CA ALA A 1024 7.00 41.13 -23.09
C ALA A 1024 5.96 40.49 -22.16
N VAL A 1025 5.36 41.31 -21.29
CA VAL A 1025 4.24 40.91 -20.44
C VAL A 1025 2.97 40.85 -21.30
N THR A 1026 2.38 39.66 -21.40
CA THR A 1026 1.27 39.38 -22.31
C THR A 1026 -0.09 39.44 -21.62
N GLY A 1027 -0.14 39.09 -20.33
CA GLY A 1027 -1.37 39.09 -19.54
C GLY A 1027 -1.14 39.56 -18.10
N VAL A 1028 -2.16 40.21 -17.55
CA VAL A 1028 -2.21 40.70 -16.16
C VAL A 1028 -3.62 40.49 -15.61
N ALA A 1029 -3.75 40.07 -14.36
CA ALA A 1029 -5.03 39.96 -13.67
C ALA A 1029 -4.88 40.18 -12.16
N TRP A 1030 -5.94 40.70 -11.55
CA TRP A 1030 -6.06 40.85 -10.10
C TRP A 1030 -6.70 39.62 -9.47
N SER A 1031 -6.29 39.30 -8.24
CA SER A 1031 -7.06 38.38 -7.41
C SER A 1031 -8.41 39.01 -7.01
N PRO A 1032 -9.46 38.21 -6.74
CA PRO A 1032 -10.78 38.72 -6.37
C PRO A 1032 -10.80 39.58 -5.10
N ASP A 1033 -9.87 39.34 -4.18
CA ASP A 1033 -9.69 40.12 -2.95
C ASP A 1033 -8.90 41.43 -3.16
N GLY A 1034 -8.29 41.63 -4.34
CA GLY A 1034 -7.48 42.80 -4.66
C GLY A 1034 -6.11 42.85 -3.97
N ILE A 1035 -5.72 41.78 -3.28
CA ILE A 1035 -4.46 41.70 -2.52
C ILE A 1035 -3.30 41.28 -3.43
N ARG A 1036 -3.55 40.40 -4.41
CA ARG A 1036 -2.54 39.84 -5.29
C ARG A 1036 -2.74 40.20 -6.75
N LEU A 1037 -1.66 40.08 -7.50
CA LEU A 1037 -1.59 40.24 -8.94
C LEU A 1037 -0.91 39.04 -9.56
N VAL A 1038 -1.42 38.53 -10.67
CA VAL A 1038 -0.71 37.54 -11.48
C VAL A 1038 -0.33 38.14 -12.82
N THR A 1039 0.91 37.88 -13.24
CA THR A 1039 1.46 38.37 -14.50
C THR A 1039 2.09 37.22 -15.25
N GLY A 1040 1.83 37.16 -16.56
CA GLY A 1040 2.39 36.17 -17.46
C GLY A 1040 3.05 36.86 -18.64
N ALA A 1041 4.18 36.32 -19.06
CA ALA A 1041 5.00 36.94 -20.10
C ALA A 1041 5.57 35.90 -21.07
N LYS A 1042 6.18 36.41 -22.14
CA LYS A 1042 6.85 35.59 -23.16
C LYS A 1042 8.12 34.90 -22.69
N ASP A 1043 8.65 35.29 -21.54
CA ASP A 1043 9.73 34.59 -20.85
C ASP A 1043 9.29 33.25 -20.22
N ARG A 1044 8.04 32.85 -20.47
CA ARG A 1044 7.39 31.63 -19.99
C ARG A 1044 7.20 31.60 -18.47
N ARG A 1045 7.36 32.72 -17.77
CA ARG A 1045 7.17 32.79 -16.32
C ARG A 1045 5.78 33.30 -15.96
N LEU A 1046 5.22 32.71 -14.90
CA LEU A 1046 3.97 33.13 -14.28
C LEU A 1046 4.28 33.60 -12.85
N LEU A 1047 4.25 34.90 -12.64
CA LEU A 1047 4.64 35.53 -11.38
C LEU A 1047 3.42 36.01 -10.60
N VAL A 1048 3.40 35.73 -9.30
CA VAL A 1048 2.40 36.24 -8.36
C VAL A 1048 3.04 37.32 -7.50
N TRP A 1049 2.39 38.47 -7.42
CA TRP A 1049 2.87 39.66 -6.70
C TRP A 1049 1.90 40.02 -5.59
N ASP A 1050 2.44 40.49 -4.47
CA ASP A 1050 1.66 41.20 -3.46
C ASP A 1050 1.46 42.65 -3.93
N ALA A 1051 0.21 43.06 -4.07
CA ALA A 1051 -0.13 44.36 -4.64
C ALA A 1051 0.12 45.53 -3.68
N ALA A 1052 0.33 45.28 -2.39
CA ALA A 1052 0.63 46.34 -1.41
C ALA A 1052 2.15 46.62 -1.35
N SER A 1053 2.96 45.57 -1.26
CA SER A 1053 4.42 45.67 -1.15
C SER A 1053 5.13 45.71 -2.51
N CYS A 1054 4.43 45.38 -3.60
CA CYS A 1054 4.99 45.32 -4.96
C CYS A 1054 6.14 44.31 -5.09
N ARG A 1055 6.12 43.24 -4.30
CA ARG A 1055 7.13 42.16 -4.32
C ARG A 1055 6.55 40.87 -4.87
N THR A 1056 7.40 40.07 -5.51
CA THR A 1056 7.04 38.72 -5.96
C THR A 1056 6.84 37.82 -4.74
N GLU A 1057 5.63 37.29 -4.58
CA GLU A 1057 5.29 36.29 -3.55
C GLU A 1057 5.66 34.88 -4.01
N ALA A 1058 5.38 34.55 -5.27
CA ALA A 1058 5.61 33.23 -5.83
C ALA A 1058 5.96 33.30 -7.32
N ASP A 1059 6.83 32.39 -7.76
CA ASP A 1059 7.07 32.06 -9.16
C ASP A 1059 6.48 30.68 -9.40
N LEU A 1060 5.40 30.60 -10.18
CA LEU A 1060 4.67 29.36 -10.44
C LEU A 1060 5.38 28.48 -11.49
N GLY A 1061 6.62 28.81 -11.85
CA GLY A 1061 7.49 28.00 -12.68
C GLY A 1061 7.50 28.43 -14.14
N GLU A 1062 8.52 27.94 -14.85
CA GLU A 1062 8.67 28.14 -16.29
C GLU A 1062 7.72 27.20 -17.03
N GLN A 1063 6.80 27.77 -17.79
CA GLN A 1063 5.91 27.04 -18.67
C GLN A 1063 6.71 26.42 -19.83
N GLU A 1064 6.21 25.34 -20.42
CA GLU A 1064 6.86 24.74 -21.59
C GLU A 1064 6.92 25.72 -22.77
N GLU A 1065 5.86 26.52 -22.90
CA GLU A 1065 5.63 27.44 -24.02
C GLU A 1065 5.29 28.86 -23.57
N VAL A 1066 5.30 29.77 -24.55
CA VAL A 1066 5.00 31.19 -24.34
C VAL A 1066 3.57 31.42 -23.85
N ILE A 1067 3.42 32.23 -22.79
CA ILE A 1067 2.12 32.67 -22.30
C ILE A 1067 1.58 33.78 -23.20
N ARG A 1068 0.36 33.63 -23.71
CA ARG A 1068 -0.28 34.63 -24.60
C ARG A 1068 -1.34 35.47 -23.91
N ASP A 1069 -2.06 34.88 -22.96
CA ASP A 1069 -3.04 35.56 -22.13
C ASP A 1069 -3.27 34.78 -20.82
N LEU A 1070 -3.88 35.44 -19.83
CA LEU A 1070 -4.24 34.81 -18.57
C LEU A 1070 -5.50 35.45 -17.97
N ALA A 1071 -6.17 34.72 -17.08
CA ALA A 1071 -7.30 35.21 -16.32
C ALA A 1071 -7.34 34.59 -14.93
N TRP A 1072 -7.65 35.40 -13.91
CA TRP A 1072 -7.86 34.92 -12.54
C TRP A 1072 -9.32 34.48 -12.35
N ALA A 1073 -9.54 33.37 -11.66
CA ALA A 1073 -10.86 32.87 -11.33
C ALA A 1073 -11.61 33.84 -10.39
N PRO A 1074 -12.93 34.04 -10.56
CA PRO A 1074 -13.65 35.10 -9.85
C PRO A 1074 -13.84 34.86 -8.34
N ALA A 1075 -13.67 33.64 -7.85
CA ALA A 1075 -14.02 33.28 -6.47
C ALA A 1075 -12.89 32.67 -5.64
N ASP A 1076 -11.76 32.31 -6.25
CA ASP A 1076 -10.72 31.53 -5.59
C ASP A 1076 -9.31 31.83 -6.11
N GLY A 1077 -8.32 31.07 -5.62
CA GLY A 1077 -6.91 31.22 -5.97
C GLY A 1077 -6.52 30.62 -7.32
N ARG A 1078 -7.45 30.27 -8.22
CA ARG A 1078 -7.11 29.63 -9.50
C ARG A 1078 -6.84 30.64 -10.61
N VAL A 1079 -5.92 30.31 -11.50
CA VAL A 1079 -5.55 31.12 -12.67
C VAL A 1079 -5.55 30.25 -13.91
N ALA A 1080 -6.21 30.70 -14.98
CA ALA A 1080 -6.16 30.06 -16.29
C ALA A 1080 -5.16 30.80 -17.20
N VAL A 1081 -4.41 30.05 -17.98
CA VAL A 1081 -3.33 30.54 -18.84
C VAL A 1081 -3.51 29.95 -20.23
N ALA A 1082 -3.45 30.78 -21.27
CA ALA A 1082 -3.45 30.36 -22.67
C ALA A 1082 -2.01 30.35 -23.22
N LEU A 1083 -1.64 29.25 -23.89
CA LEU A 1083 -0.29 28.99 -24.36
C LEU A 1083 -0.19 28.91 -25.89
N ASP A 1084 1.05 29.08 -26.39
CA ASP A 1084 1.35 29.07 -27.83
C ASP A 1084 1.19 27.69 -28.50
N ASP A 1085 1.19 26.60 -27.73
CA ASP A 1085 0.92 25.24 -28.23
C ASP A 1085 -0.58 24.95 -28.48
N GLY A 1086 -1.46 25.91 -28.21
CA GLY A 1086 -2.90 25.72 -28.33
C GLY A 1086 -3.55 25.11 -27.09
N THR A 1087 -2.80 24.94 -26.01
CA THR A 1087 -3.33 24.47 -24.73
C THR A 1087 -3.73 25.62 -23.82
N ALA A 1088 -4.70 25.35 -22.95
CA ALA A 1088 -4.99 26.20 -21.81
C ALA A 1088 -4.77 25.43 -20.51
N ARG A 1089 -4.07 26.04 -19.55
CA ARG A 1089 -3.70 25.42 -18.29
C ARG A 1089 -4.33 26.19 -17.14
N VAL A 1090 -4.83 25.46 -16.15
CA VAL A 1090 -5.38 26.04 -14.91
C VAL A 1090 -4.40 25.74 -13.78
N TRP A 1091 -4.06 26.74 -12.98
CA TRP A 1091 -3.11 26.67 -11.87
C TRP A 1091 -3.79 27.06 -10.57
N ASP A 1092 -3.42 26.41 -9.47
CA ASP A 1092 -3.70 26.88 -8.11
C ASP A 1092 -2.53 27.75 -7.62
N THR A 1093 -2.79 29.02 -7.33
CA THR A 1093 -1.75 29.98 -6.91
C THR A 1093 -1.27 29.76 -5.47
N GLY A 1094 -2.06 29.12 -4.61
CA GLY A 1094 -1.70 28.85 -3.21
C GLY A 1094 -0.83 27.61 -3.05
N ALA A 1095 -1.16 26.54 -3.78
CA ALA A 1095 -0.40 25.29 -3.79
C ALA A 1095 0.74 25.29 -4.83
N ALA A 1096 0.72 26.21 -5.79
CA ALA A 1096 1.58 26.22 -6.97
C ALA A 1096 1.51 24.92 -7.79
N VAL A 1097 0.30 24.37 -7.93
CA VAL A 1097 0.04 23.11 -8.64
C VAL A 1097 -0.87 23.37 -9.82
N GLU A 1098 -0.51 22.81 -10.98
CA GLU A 1098 -1.38 22.77 -12.15
C GLU A 1098 -2.63 21.91 -11.85
N LEU A 1099 -3.83 22.40 -12.12
CA LEU A 1099 -5.09 21.70 -11.85
C LEU A 1099 -5.64 21.00 -13.09
N ALA A 1100 -5.54 21.63 -14.26
CA ALA A 1100 -6.09 21.10 -15.50
C ALA A 1100 -5.28 21.54 -16.73
N ILE A 1101 -5.26 20.70 -17.77
CA ILE A 1101 -4.80 21.05 -19.11
C ILE A 1101 -5.93 20.78 -20.09
N HIS A 1102 -6.37 21.82 -20.79
CA HIS A 1102 -7.35 21.73 -21.86
C HIS A 1102 -6.63 21.70 -23.20
N ARG A 1103 -6.86 20.61 -23.96
CA ARG A 1103 -6.28 20.40 -25.29
C ARG A 1103 -7.40 20.29 -26.31
N GLY A 1104 -7.23 20.94 -27.46
CA GLY A 1104 -8.13 20.74 -28.59
C GLY A 1104 -7.94 21.72 -29.72
N HIS A 1105 -7.40 22.92 -29.46
CA HIS A 1105 -7.12 23.87 -30.53
C HIS A 1105 -6.07 23.33 -31.51
N ARG A 1106 -6.28 23.59 -32.80
CA ARG A 1106 -5.34 23.17 -33.87
C ARG A 1106 -4.20 24.17 -34.10
N ALA A 1107 -4.22 25.28 -33.36
CA ALA A 1107 -3.23 26.35 -33.38
C ALA A 1107 -3.16 27.01 -31.99
N TRP A 1108 -2.23 27.96 -31.80
CA TRP A 1108 -2.00 28.66 -30.53
C TRP A 1108 -3.27 29.25 -29.91
N ALA A 1109 -3.36 29.25 -28.57
CA ALA A 1109 -4.45 29.84 -27.82
C ALA A 1109 -4.13 31.33 -27.53
N GLU A 1110 -4.96 32.25 -28.02
CA GLU A 1110 -4.71 33.70 -27.97
C GLU A 1110 -5.35 34.43 -26.79
N GLY A 1111 -6.48 33.92 -26.29
CA GLY A 1111 -7.26 34.60 -25.24
C GLY A 1111 -7.92 33.61 -24.31
N VAL A 1112 -8.12 33.98 -23.05
CA VAL A 1112 -8.74 33.13 -22.03
C VAL A 1112 -9.59 33.95 -21.07
N ALA A 1113 -10.76 33.43 -20.69
CA ALA A 1113 -11.63 34.06 -19.70
C ALA A 1113 -12.40 33.02 -18.88
N TRP A 1114 -12.65 33.33 -17.60
CA TRP A 1114 -13.45 32.48 -16.71
C TRP A 1114 -14.94 32.78 -16.83
N SER A 1115 -15.76 31.75 -16.68
CA SER A 1115 -17.18 31.93 -16.41
C SER A 1115 -17.37 32.59 -15.03
N PRO A 1116 -18.44 33.38 -14.83
CA PRO A 1116 -18.65 34.12 -13.57
C PRO A 1116 -18.77 33.23 -12.33
N ASP A 1117 -19.23 31.99 -12.51
CA ASP A 1117 -19.34 30.97 -11.45
C ASP A 1117 -18.03 30.21 -11.18
N GLY A 1118 -16.96 30.45 -11.96
CA GLY A 1118 -15.67 29.78 -11.82
C GLY A 1118 -15.68 28.29 -12.19
N THR A 1119 -16.73 27.80 -12.88
CA THR A 1119 -16.88 26.39 -13.25
C THR A 1119 -16.32 26.07 -14.63
N ALA A 1120 -16.15 27.07 -15.49
CA ALA A 1120 -15.68 26.92 -16.86
C ALA A 1120 -14.70 28.02 -17.26
N VAL A 1121 -13.91 27.73 -18.29
CA VAL A 1121 -12.99 28.65 -18.96
C VAL A 1121 -13.31 28.63 -20.45
N VAL A 1122 -13.35 29.80 -21.07
CA VAL A 1122 -13.41 29.92 -22.53
C VAL A 1122 -12.04 30.30 -23.07
N THR A 1123 -11.64 29.71 -24.20
CA THR A 1123 -10.39 30.03 -24.90
C THR A 1123 -10.66 30.44 -26.33
N ALA A 1124 -9.87 31.38 -26.84
CA ALA A 1124 -9.82 31.77 -28.25
C ALA A 1124 -8.55 31.22 -28.90
N SER A 1125 -8.59 30.85 -30.18
CA SER A 1125 -7.41 30.33 -30.88
C SER A 1125 -7.21 30.89 -32.29
N GLY A 1126 -5.96 30.79 -32.74
CA GLY A 1126 -5.55 30.97 -34.12
C GLY A 1126 -6.20 30.00 -35.11
N ASP A 1127 -6.85 28.93 -34.66
CA ASP A 1127 -7.60 28.00 -35.52
C ASP A 1127 -8.96 28.56 -36.00
N GLY A 1128 -9.32 29.77 -35.58
CA GLY A 1128 -10.58 30.44 -35.95
C GLY A 1128 -11.76 30.03 -35.07
N THR A 1129 -11.51 29.33 -33.96
CA THR A 1129 -12.56 28.89 -33.03
C THR A 1129 -12.36 29.50 -31.63
N ALA A 1130 -13.46 29.60 -30.89
CA ALA A 1130 -13.43 29.72 -29.44
C ALA A 1130 -14.10 28.49 -28.82
N ARG A 1131 -13.61 28.04 -27.66
CA ARG A 1131 -14.06 26.79 -27.03
C ARG A 1131 -14.28 26.98 -25.54
N VAL A 1132 -15.34 26.37 -25.02
CA VAL A 1132 -15.68 26.39 -23.60
C VAL A 1132 -15.29 25.06 -22.93
N TRP A 1133 -14.51 25.16 -21.87
CA TRP A 1133 -13.93 24.06 -21.10
C TRP A 1133 -14.46 24.05 -19.67
N PRO A 1134 -14.95 22.93 -19.14
CA PRO A 1134 -15.22 22.79 -17.72
C PRO A 1134 -13.90 22.68 -16.93
N VAL A 1135 -13.79 23.38 -15.79
CA VAL A 1135 -12.56 23.47 -14.99
C VAL A 1135 -12.53 22.46 -13.86
N GLN A 1136 -13.66 22.28 -13.17
CA GLN A 1136 -13.83 21.18 -12.24
C GLN A 1136 -14.62 20.09 -12.95
N PRO A 1137 -13.99 18.97 -13.32
CA PRO A 1137 -14.77 17.79 -13.56
C PRO A 1137 -15.42 17.39 -12.24
N ASP A 1138 -16.73 17.23 -12.24
CA ASP A 1138 -17.41 16.46 -11.22
C ASP A 1138 -16.72 15.09 -11.16
N THR A 1139 -15.93 14.84 -10.12
CA THR A 1139 -15.12 13.61 -10.00
C THR A 1139 -16.01 12.39 -9.90
N ALA A 1140 -17.22 12.52 -9.34
CA ALA A 1140 -18.18 11.45 -9.30
C ALA A 1140 -18.72 11.17 -10.72
N ALA A 1141 -19.09 12.22 -11.47
CA ALA A 1141 -19.53 12.06 -12.86
C ALA A 1141 -18.42 11.52 -13.77
N LEU A 1142 -17.15 11.89 -13.56
CA LEU A 1142 -16.02 11.31 -14.29
C LEU A 1142 -15.84 9.83 -14.00
N LEU A 1143 -15.94 9.43 -12.72
CA LEU A 1143 -15.84 8.03 -12.34
C LEU A 1143 -17.04 7.24 -12.88
N GLU A 1144 -18.25 7.79 -12.84
CA GLU A 1144 -19.45 7.17 -13.44
C GLU A 1144 -19.27 7.00 -14.96
N LEU A 1145 -18.78 8.04 -15.64
CA LEU A 1145 -18.46 7.96 -17.07
C LEU A 1145 -17.37 6.92 -17.32
N ALA A 1146 -16.30 6.87 -16.52
CA ALA A 1146 -15.24 5.87 -16.64
C ALA A 1146 -15.77 4.44 -16.50
N HIS A 1147 -16.62 4.18 -15.51
CA HIS A 1147 -17.28 2.88 -15.36
C HIS A 1147 -18.15 2.52 -16.56
N SER A 1148 -18.85 3.49 -17.17
CA SER A 1148 -19.64 3.26 -18.39
C SER A 1148 -18.79 2.98 -19.64
N ARG A 1149 -17.49 3.26 -19.61
CA ARG A 1149 -16.54 3.13 -20.74
C ARG A 1149 -15.62 1.92 -20.63
N VAL A 1150 -15.80 1.12 -19.59
CA VAL A 1150 -15.04 -0.09 -19.33
C VAL A 1150 -15.94 -1.29 -19.50
N PHE A 1151 -15.54 -2.24 -20.36
CA PHE A 1151 -16.36 -3.39 -20.74
C PHE A 1151 -15.71 -4.73 -20.32
N ARG A 1152 -14.60 -4.67 -19.56
CA ARG A 1152 -13.90 -5.80 -18.94
C ARG A 1152 -13.25 -5.40 -17.62
N ALA A 1153 -12.80 -6.37 -16.85
CA ALA A 1153 -11.95 -6.14 -15.67
C ALA A 1153 -10.45 -6.35 -16.01
N LEU A 1154 -9.56 -5.86 -15.14
CA LEU A 1154 -8.14 -6.18 -15.18
C LEU A 1154 -7.92 -7.69 -14.95
N THR A 1155 -7.11 -8.34 -15.79
CA THR A 1155 -6.76 -9.76 -15.60
C THR A 1155 -5.81 -9.95 -14.41
N PRO A 1156 -5.71 -11.18 -13.85
CA PRO A 1156 -4.76 -11.46 -12.77
C PRO A 1156 -3.31 -11.10 -13.12
N GLU A 1157 -2.90 -11.30 -14.37
CA GLU A 1157 -1.55 -10.97 -14.88
C GLU A 1157 -1.34 -9.46 -15.01
N GLU A 1158 -2.36 -8.72 -15.45
CA GLU A 1158 -2.33 -7.26 -15.49
C GLU A 1158 -2.21 -6.69 -14.07
N ARG A 1159 -2.99 -7.20 -13.11
CA ARG A 1159 -2.93 -6.81 -11.70
C ARG A 1159 -1.57 -7.11 -11.07
N ASP A 1160 -0.97 -8.26 -11.39
CA ASP A 1160 0.38 -8.63 -10.93
C ASP A 1160 1.46 -7.68 -11.46
N ARG A 1161 1.40 -7.34 -12.76
CA ARG A 1161 2.33 -6.34 -13.36
C ARG A 1161 2.19 -4.96 -12.72
N MET A 1162 1.00 -4.63 -12.22
CA MET A 1162 0.67 -3.36 -11.58
C MET A 1162 0.92 -3.34 -10.06
N LEU A 1163 1.40 -4.44 -9.47
CA LEU A 1163 1.65 -4.56 -8.01
C LEU A 1163 0.39 -4.31 -7.15
N LEU A 1164 -0.80 -4.64 -7.67
CA LEU A 1164 -2.09 -4.47 -6.99
C LEU A 1164 -2.52 -5.70 -6.16
N ARG A 1165 -1.57 -6.53 -5.70
CA ARG A 1165 -1.83 -7.74 -4.90
C ARG A 1165 -1.40 -7.61 -3.45
#